data_AF-A0A1D3TWZ6-F1
#
_entry.id   AF-A0A1D3TWZ6-F1
#
_cell.length_a   1.000
_cell.length_b   1.000
_cell.length_c   1.000
_cell.angle_alpha   90.00
_cell.angle_beta   90.00
_cell.angle_gamma   90.00
#
_symmetry.space_group_name_H-M   'P 1'
#
loop_
_entity.id
_entity.type
_entity.pdbx_description
1 polymer ?
#
loop_
_entity_poly.entity_id
_entity_poly.type
_entity_poly.pdbx_seq_one_letter_code
_entity_poly.pdbx_strand_id
1 'polypeptide(L)'
;MNDRPRYEIEKLGNSELAYEFINHINLIQDDILKNFVFNLVDERITKSSFKIGIALKKTIRGSLLSFIDSLKPKASHDITWAFLCDIVTSNNQAAIFCSPLLLFLLNNDLYKGLYKDKLLSISNLFDLNHWSSSLRWASLPYVNDDIKYFFVSWRYLESSSPRVDYHIIRVDNSNLRKIVEAFCSNDSAKYNPTTALFYNEFDYSLNKYATAISTYSDFNFTIYKSQFEYYKQFPNTAVLIGILNRFYIYLIEHPSGEGKNIFKDYDNIDINFLKRSDFTKCQLDGFSFLYYNPLAPVPTSEKWILHINGYERTSTKCISTTTQKFDFSQIKSSVYKTCLMQFVWNNLKVNFTSKYEQYRILSQILNYIYDTKSRQDYPNPSLTHFNIWEAHLIRNYIDESQNTASSKEEYLCAIRIFLTFLDTKQIATFELMFFKYLQKFKVVPTNHALAIPKDELCKINKVLIAHKNESYFNELCYTIFHVCLQTEFRISSICHLHIDCITETMKDNQFLIKTTSKTSNGQKYIAVVSDLTKLHLENILKLSATVRNECPENSLKKYLFVYRTTMNNFRPISAHDFRNYFSKCCKEAGTPIYSASNLRDTHMTKALEYKMRHAESDVTLAVLSGHKNINTTQNHYIEIELTKMLESTYGIIIGDVTITGEIVDIIENKHIENAAHSVEHNCGYCKQDRCSILNSLSCLMCCSFITTVNHAQYFRDSISQIDIMIPNALTQHDKDDLVNIKRLYCAYLMEILKKKGAHNNE
;
A
#
# COMPACT_ATOMS: atom_id res chain seq x y z
N MET A 1 -21.57 55.22 53.32
CA MET A 1 -21.34 53.76 53.27
C MET A 1 -20.02 53.45 52.54
N ASN A 2 -18.95 54.23 52.79
CA ASN A 2 -17.78 54.36 51.90
C ASN A 2 -16.44 53.78 52.43
N ASP A 3 -16.44 52.98 53.51
CA ASP A 3 -15.17 52.50 54.12
C ASP A 3 -14.92 50.99 54.03
N ARG A 4 -15.77 50.22 53.34
CA ARG A 4 -15.55 48.76 53.21
C ARG A 4 -14.32 48.32 52.40
N PRO A 5 -13.82 49.01 51.36
CA PRO A 5 -12.71 48.47 50.56
C PRO A 5 -11.34 48.52 51.26
N ARG A 6 -11.13 49.44 52.22
CA ARG A 6 -9.83 49.59 52.90
C ARG A 6 -9.55 48.49 53.93
N TYR A 7 -10.59 47.96 54.55
CA TYR A 7 -10.44 47.13 55.76
C TYR A 7 -10.09 45.66 55.48
N GLU A 8 -10.34 45.14 54.27
CA GLU A 8 -10.06 43.72 53.95
C GLU A 8 -8.67 43.50 53.31
N ILE A 9 -8.04 44.52 52.72
CA ILE A 9 -6.74 44.37 52.05
C ILE A 9 -5.53 44.48 53.00
N GLU A 10 -5.66 45.13 54.16
CA GLU A 10 -4.55 45.25 55.14
C GLU A 10 -4.11 43.91 55.77
N LYS A 11 -4.86 42.82 55.55
CA LYS A 11 -4.46 41.46 55.96
C LYS A 11 -3.52 40.74 54.99
N LEU A 12 -3.17 41.34 53.86
CA LEU A 12 -2.34 40.73 52.83
C LEU A 12 -0.86 41.09 53.07
N GLY A 13 -0.05 40.10 53.47
CA GLY A 13 1.35 40.21 53.92
C GLY A 13 2.40 40.67 52.90
N ASN A 14 2.09 41.66 52.06
CA ASN A 14 3.04 42.41 51.24
C ASN A 14 2.50 43.85 51.04
N SER A 15 2.49 44.63 52.12
CA SER A 15 1.75 45.90 52.24
C SER A 15 2.08 46.90 51.12
N GLU A 16 3.35 47.04 50.73
CA GLU A 16 3.79 48.00 49.72
C GLU A 16 3.18 47.75 48.33
N LEU A 17 3.03 46.47 47.95
CA LEU A 17 2.44 46.09 46.67
C LEU A 17 0.93 46.35 46.62
N ALA A 18 0.24 46.04 47.72
CA ALA A 18 -1.19 46.28 47.85
C ALA A 18 -1.51 47.78 47.79
N TYR A 19 -0.70 48.61 48.46
CA TYR A 19 -0.82 50.07 48.39
C TYR A 19 -0.60 50.61 46.98
N GLU A 20 0.38 50.10 46.24
CA GLU A 20 0.63 50.49 44.84
C GLU A 20 -0.59 50.23 43.94
N PHE A 21 -1.17 49.02 44.00
CA PHE A 21 -2.37 48.71 43.21
C PHE A 21 -3.58 49.56 43.63
N ILE A 22 -3.82 49.72 44.93
CA ILE A 22 -4.93 50.56 45.43
C ILE A 22 -4.82 51.99 44.90
N ASN A 23 -3.60 52.55 44.89
CA ASN A 23 -3.38 53.91 44.38
C ASN A 23 -3.74 54.02 42.90
N HIS A 24 -3.38 53.03 42.07
CA HIS A 24 -3.75 53.01 40.66
C HIS A 24 -5.26 52.76 40.43
N ILE A 25 -5.88 51.87 41.21
CA ILE A 25 -7.32 51.57 41.14
C ILE A 25 -8.17 52.79 41.50
N ASN A 26 -7.74 53.57 42.50
CA ASN A 26 -8.46 54.78 42.92
C ASN A 26 -8.52 55.88 41.85
N LEU A 27 -7.66 55.80 40.84
CA LEU A 27 -7.64 56.73 39.70
C LEU A 27 -8.59 56.29 38.56
N ILE A 28 -9.23 55.12 38.65
CA ILE A 28 -10.29 54.72 37.72
C ILE A 28 -11.55 55.53 38.04
N GLN A 29 -12.06 56.26 37.04
CA GLN A 29 -13.20 57.17 37.21
C GLN A 29 -14.56 56.44 37.25
N ASP A 30 -14.67 55.29 36.59
CA ASP A 30 -15.89 54.48 36.55
C ASP A 30 -15.95 53.50 37.72
N ASP A 31 -16.96 53.64 38.58
CA ASP A 31 -17.12 52.81 39.79
C ASP A 31 -17.31 51.31 39.47
N ILE A 32 -17.88 50.97 38.32
CA ILE A 32 -18.08 49.57 37.91
C ILE A 32 -16.73 48.94 37.56
N LEU A 33 -15.93 49.61 36.73
CA LEU A 33 -14.57 49.17 36.41
C LEU A 33 -13.68 49.13 37.65
N LYS A 34 -13.80 50.13 38.53
CA LYS A 34 -13.07 50.20 39.78
C LYS A 34 -13.37 49.00 40.69
N ASN A 35 -14.64 48.65 40.86
CA ASN A 35 -15.07 47.48 41.65
C ASN A 35 -14.61 46.16 41.00
N PHE A 36 -14.70 46.04 39.67
CA PHE A 36 -14.19 44.87 38.96
C PHE A 36 -12.69 44.66 39.20
N VAL A 37 -11.88 45.70 39.02
CA VAL A 37 -10.43 45.61 39.20
C VAL A 37 -10.08 45.31 40.66
N PHE A 38 -10.79 45.90 41.62
CA PHE A 38 -10.62 45.59 43.03
C PHE A 38 -10.83 44.10 43.32
N ASN A 39 -11.93 43.52 42.84
CA ASN A 39 -12.22 42.10 43.00
C ASN A 39 -11.22 41.19 42.26
N LEU A 40 -10.77 41.60 41.06
CA LEU A 40 -9.76 40.88 40.28
C LEU A 40 -8.42 40.83 41.03
N VAL A 41 -8.01 41.95 41.62
CA VAL A 41 -6.78 42.07 42.41
C VAL A 41 -6.91 41.28 43.71
N ASP A 42 -8.03 41.42 44.43
CA ASP A 42 -8.31 40.69 45.65
C ASP A 42 -8.28 39.18 45.41
N GLU A 43 -9.02 38.67 44.42
CA GLU A 43 -9.07 37.25 44.10
C GLU A 43 -7.69 36.67 43.74
N ARG A 44 -6.86 37.43 43.02
CA ARG A 44 -5.53 36.99 42.59
C ARG A 44 -4.47 37.09 43.69
N ILE A 45 -4.66 37.97 44.67
CA ILE A 45 -3.75 38.13 45.80
C ILE A 45 -4.14 37.19 46.97
N THR A 46 -5.44 37.00 47.24
CA THR A 46 -5.95 36.16 48.34
C THR A 46 -6.02 34.66 48.01
N LYS A 47 -6.46 34.28 46.80
CA LYS A 47 -6.57 32.86 46.40
C LYS A 47 -5.29 32.42 45.68
N SER A 48 -4.26 32.09 46.45
CA SER A 48 -2.97 31.60 45.94
C SER A 48 -3.07 30.21 45.27
N SER A 49 -3.64 30.14 44.06
CA SER A 49 -3.57 28.95 43.18
C SER A 49 -2.53 29.11 42.06
N PHE A 50 -1.98 30.31 41.85
CA PHE A 50 -0.89 30.53 40.89
C PHE A 50 0.46 30.07 41.48
N LYS A 51 0.74 28.76 41.40
CA LYS A 51 2.11 28.21 41.55
C LYS A 51 2.95 28.66 40.36
N ILE A 52 3.34 29.93 40.34
CA ILE A 52 4.17 30.50 39.29
C ILE A 52 5.44 31.07 39.92
N GLY A 53 6.59 30.67 39.35
CA GLY A 53 7.93 31.02 39.82
C GLY A 53 8.16 32.53 39.93
N ILE A 54 9.11 32.90 40.80
CA ILE A 54 9.43 34.28 41.20
C ILE A 54 9.65 35.23 39.99
N ALA A 55 10.24 34.73 38.90
CA ALA A 55 10.47 35.50 37.68
C ALA A 55 9.18 35.93 36.95
N LEU A 56 8.15 35.08 36.91
CA LEU A 56 6.88 35.41 36.26
C LEU A 56 6.04 36.40 37.11
N LYS A 57 6.23 36.45 38.43
CA LYS A 57 5.51 37.39 39.32
C LYS A 57 5.83 38.86 38.97
N LYS A 58 7.06 39.17 38.56
CA LYS A 58 7.48 40.53 38.19
C LYS A 58 6.85 40.99 36.86
N THR A 59 6.77 40.11 35.86
CA THR A 59 6.18 40.42 34.56
C THR A 59 4.65 40.54 34.63
N ILE A 60 4.00 39.70 35.44
CA ILE A 60 2.56 39.78 35.69
C ILE A 60 2.20 41.08 36.44
N ARG A 61 3.01 41.51 37.43
CA ARG A 61 2.82 42.80 38.14
C ARG A 61 2.81 43.98 37.17
N GLY A 62 3.83 44.10 36.33
CA GLY A 62 3.92 45.20 35.34
C GLY A 62 2.76 45.19 34.35
N SER A 63 2.31 43.99 33.96
CA SER A 63 1.17 43.83 33.05
C SER A 63 -0.17 44.20 33.68
N LEU A 64 -0.35 43.91 34.96
CA LEU A 64 -1.53 44.29 35.72
C LEU A 64 -1.59 45.81 35.92
N LEU A 65 -0.48 46.45 36.31
CA LEU A 65 -0.42 47.91 36.43
C LEU A 65 -0.72 48.60 35.10
N SER A 66 -0.10 48.14 34.01
CA SER A 66 -0.37 48.65 32.66
C SER A 66 -1.84 48.49 32.27
N PHE A 67 -2.47 47.36 32.59
CA PHE A 67 -3.90 47.14 32.35
C PHE A 67 -4.78 48.11 33.14
N ILE A 68 -4.50 48.30 34.44
CA ILE A 68 -5.22 49.23 35.31
C ILE A 68 -5.09 50.66 34.78
N ASP A 69 -3.89 51.04 34.35
CA ASP A 69 -3.61 52.37 33.79
C ASP A 69 -4.40 52.64 32.51
N SER A 70 -4.55 51.64 31.64
CA SER A 70 -5.37 51.75 30.43
C SER A 70 -6.86 51.99 30.73
N LEU A 71 -7.37 51.56 31.89
CA LEU A 71 -8.78 51.73 32.28
C LEU A 71 -9.07 53.08 32.92
N LYS A 72 -8.07 53.82 33.43
CA LYS A 72 -8.28 55.11 34.13
C LYS A 72 -9.16 56.11 33.39
N PRO A 73 -9.00 56.34 32.07
CA PRO A 73 -9.76 57.35 31.35
C PRO A 73 -11.04 56.80 30.69
N LYS A 74 -11.49 55.58 31.01
CA LYS A 74 -12.58 54.90 30.31
C LYS A 74 -13.78 54.69 31.21
N ALA A 75 -14.98 54.88 30.67
CA ALA A 75 -16.18 54.34 31.27
C ALA A 75 -16.40 52.88 30.86
N SER A 76 -17.13 52.13 31.68
CA SER A 76 -17.48 50.72 31.44
C SER A 76 -18.13 50.47 30.07
N HIS A 77 -18.93 51.43 29.59
CA HIS A 77 -19.59 51.37 28.29
C HIS A 77 -18.68 51.74 27.11
N ASP A 78 -17.52 52.36 27.36
CA ASP A 78 -16.52 52.71 26.34
C ASP A 78 -15.53 51.58 26.05
N ILE A 79 -15.62 50.48 26.82
CA ILE A 79 -14.76 49.31 26.64
C ILE A 79 -15.23 48.54 25.40
N THR A 80 -14.51 48.74 24.29
CA THR A 80 -14.76 48.05 23.02
C THR A 80 -13.80 46.87 22.83
N TRP A 81 -14.09 46.01 21.83
CA TRP A 81 -13.17 44.93 21.45
C TRP A 81 -11.80 45.48 21.01
N ALA A 82 -11.80 46.50 20.16
CA ALA A 82 -10.57 47.15 19.67
C ALA A 82 -9.72 47.68 20.83
N PHE A 83 -10.34 48.32 21.82
CA PHE A 83 -9.62 48.77 23.01
C PHE A 83 -8.95 47.61 23.79
N LEU A 84 -9.62 46.47 23.93
CA LEU A 84 -9.02 45.29 24.55
C LEU A 84 -7.88 44.72 23.70
N CYS A 85 -8.01 44.71 22.37
CA CYS A 85 -6.94 44.32 21.45
C CYS A 85 -5.72 45.24 21.55
N ASP A 86 -5.91 46.55 21.66
CA ASP A 86 -4.83 47.53 21.80
C ASP A 86 -4.00 47.26 23.07
N ILE A 87 -4.69 46.97 24.19
CA ILE A 87 -4.04 46.62 25.45
C ILE A 87 -3.20 45.34 25.29
N VAL A 88 -3.79 44.29 24.71
CA VAL A 88 -3.11 43.00 24.56
C VAL A 88 -1.98 43.05 23.54
N THR A 89 -2.13 43.82 22.46
CA THR A 89 -1.07 44.01 21.44
C THR A 89 0.13 44.74 22.03
N SER A 90 -0.13 45.75 22.86
CA SER A 90 0.91 46.48 23.60
C SER A 90 1.58 45.60 24.66
N ASN A 91 0.83 44.68 25.27
CA ASN A 91 1.32 43.73 26.24
C ASN A 91 0.54 42.41 26.22
N ASN A 92 1.10 41.39 25.57
CA ASN A 92 0.45 40.09 25.39
C ASN A 92 0.00 39.42 26.71
N GLN A 93 0.63 39.74 27.85
CA GLN A 93 0.25 39.18 29.15
C GLN A 93 -1.02 39.81 29.73
N ALA A 94 -1.40 41.00 29.27
CA ALA A 94 -2.63 41.68 29.70
C ALA A 94 -3.89 40.92 29.30
N ALA A 95 -3.81 39.96 28.36
CA ALA A 95 -4.91 39.09 27.97
C ALA A 95 -5.54 38.34 29.16
N ILE A 96 -4.75 38.01 30.19
CA ILE A 96 -5.23 37.38 31.43
C ILE A 96 -6.18 38.29 32.22
N PHE A 97 -6.07 39.61 32.04
CA PHE A 97 -6.93 40.60 32.72
C PHE A 97 -8.06 41.09 31.81
N CYS A 98 -7.78 41.21 30.50
CA CYS A 98 -8.79 41.54 29.49
C CYS A 98 -9.88 40.46 29.36
N SER A 99 -9.55 39.18 29.49
CA SER A 99 -10.54 38.08 29.33
C SER A 99 -11.60 38.08 30.44
N PRO A 100 -11.24 38.15 31.74
CA PRO A 100 -12.22 38.30 32.82
C PRO A 100 -13.01 39.61 32.76
N LEU A 101 -12.37 40.72 32.34
CA LEU A 101 -13.08 42.00 32.17
C LEU A 101 -14.16 41.87 31.08
N LEU A 102 -13.80 41.29 29.94
CA LEU A 102 -14.74 41.05 28.86
C LEU A 102 -15.91 40.17 29.31
N LEU A 103 -15.63 39.06 30.00
CA LEU A 103 -16.65 38.19 30.57
C LEU A 103 -17.56 38.92 31.55
N PHE A 104 -16.99 39.72 32.44
CA PHE A 104 -17.73 40.54 33.38
C PHE A 104 -18.67 41.50 32.65
N LEU A 105 -18.17 42.20 31.63
CA LEU A 105 -18.98 43.15 30.85
C LEU A 105 -20.09 42.45 30.04
N LEU A 106 -19.82 41.27 29.48
CA LEU A 106 -20.81 40.48 28.74
C LEU A 106 -21.90 39.91 29.66
N ASN A 107 -21.52 39.31 30.79
CA ASN A 107 -22.43 38.65 31.72
C ASN A 107 -23.35 39.64 32.47
N ASN A 108 -22.93 40.90 32.61
CA ASN A 108 -23.70 41.96 33.24
C ASN A 108 -24.40 42.89 32.23
N ASP A 109 -24.43 42.53 30.94
CA ASP A 109 -25.03 43.32 29.86
C ASP A 109 -24.46 44.74 29.70
N LEU A 110 -23.21 44.94 30.11
CA LEU A 110 -22.51 46.23 30.08
C LEU A 110 -21.75 46.47 28.77
N TYR A 111 -21.43 45.39 28.04
CA TYR A 111 -20.71 45.49 26.77
C TYR A 111 -21.65 45.95 25.63
N LYS A 112 -21.35 47.12 25.04
CA LYS A 112 -22.13 47.73 23.93
C LYS A 112 -21.40 47.77 22.59
N GLY A 113 -20.31 47.01 22.45
CA GLY A 113 -19.52 46.98 21.21
C GLY A 113 -20.19 46.22 20.06
N LEU A 114 -19.73 46.50 18.83
CA LEU A 114 -20.26 45.95 17.57
C LEU A 114 -20.29 44.41 17.50
N TYR A 115 -19.46 43.73 18.29
CA TYR A 115 -19.31 42.28 18.28
C TYR A 115 -19.99 41.55 19.45
N LYS A 116 -20.92 42.20 20.16
CA LYS A 116 -21.56 41.66 21.37
C LYS A 116 -22.07 40.22 21.18
N ASP A 117 -22.90 39.97 20.16
CA ASP A 117 -23.50 38.65 19.94
C ASP A 117 -22.46 37.57 19.62
N LYS A 118 -21.44 37.92 18.82
CA LYS A 118 -20.33 37.02 18.50
C LYS A 118 -19.53 36.68 19.75
N LEU A 119 -19.19 37.69 20.56
CA LEU A 119 -18.43 37.52 21.81
C LEU A 119 -19.22 36.71 22.85
N LEU A 120 -20.54 36.90 22.93
CA LEU A 120 -21.43 36.06 23.74
C LEU A 120 -21.40 34.60 23.28
N SER A 121 -21.46 34.35 21.96
CA SER A 121 -21.44 32.97 21.41
C SER A 121 -20.16 32.20 21.70
N ILE A 122 -19.06 32.91 22.02
CA ILE A 122 -17.74 32.32 22.32
C ILE A 122 -17.25 32.65 23.73
N SER A 123 -18.14 33.13 24.62
CA SER A 123 -17.76 33.64 25.95
C SER A 123 -16.98 32.62 26.78
N ASN A 124 -17.37 31.34 26.71
CA ASN A 124 -16.70 30.22 27.39
C ASN A 124 -15.19 30.11 27.09
N LEU A 125 -14.71 30.67 25.97
CA LEU A 125 -13.28 30.67 25.62
C LEU A 125 -12.45 31.64 26.45
N PHE A 126 -13.08 32.68 26.97
CA PHE A 126 -12.45 33.68 27.82
C PHE A 126 -12.43 33.24 29.30
N ASP A 127 -13.01 32.08 29.63
CA ASP A 127 -12.94 31.51 30.98
C ASP A 127 -11.55 30.90 31.22
N LEU A 128 -10.79 31.59 32.08
CA LEU A 128 -9.42 31.23 32.45
C LEU A 128 -9.32 29.90 33.21
N ASN A 129 -10.42 29.36 33.74
CA ASN A 129 -10.44 28.06 34.41
C ASN A 129 -10.10 26.92 33.44
N HIS A 130 -10.28 27.12 32.13
CA HIS A 130 -9.95 26.15 31.08
C HIS A 130 -8.52 26.27 30.53
N TRP A 131 -7.74 27.26 30.96
CA TRP A 131 -6.42 27.53 30.37
C TRP A 131 -5.31 26.80 31.14
N SER A 132 -4.99 25.57 30.72
CA SER A 132 -3.87 24.83 31.28
C SER A 132 -2.52 25.46 30.86
N SER A 133 -1.94 26.26 31.75
CA SER A 133 -0.49 26.58 31.87
C SER A 133 0.23 27.41 30.78
N SER A 134 -0.39 27.80 29.65
CA SER A 134 0.30 28.54 28.59
C SER A 134 -0.33 29.92 28.29
N LEU A 135 0.32 30.99 28.75
CA LEU A 135 0.01 32.40 28.45
C LEU A 135 -0.10 32.72 26.95
N ARG A 136 0.53 31.92 26.09
CA ARG A 136 0.52 32.14 24.63
C ARG A 136 -0.86 31.97 23.99
N TRP A 137 -1.73 31.17 24.61
CA TRP A 137 -3.09 30.97 24.08
C TRP A 137 -4.03 32.11 24.46
N ALA A 138 -3.67 32.86 25.50
CA ALA A 138 -4.48 33.93 26.05
C ALA A 138 -4.67 35.10 25.11
N SER A 139 -3.58 35.47 24.45
CA SER A 139 -3.53 36.63 23.57
C SER A 139 -4.07 36.34 22.18
N LEU A 140 -4.22 35.07 21.77
CA LEU A 140 -4.61 34.67 20.41
C LEU A 140 -5.93 35.28 19.93
N PRO A 141 -7.01 35.34 20.74
CA PRO A 141 -8.24 36.00 20.32
C PRO A 141 -8.01 37.48 19.99
N TYR A 142 -7.12 38.15 20.74
CA TYR A 142 -6.86 39.59 20.70
C TYR A 142 -5.86 40.04 19.62
N VAL A 143 -5.49 39.18 18.66
CA VAL A 143 -4.47 39.49 17.64
C VAL A 143 -5.06 40.25 16.43
N ASN A 144 -6.37 40.45 16.35
CA ASN A 144 -6.99 41.20 15.28
C ASN A 144 -8.15 42.05 15.80
N ASP A 145 -8.19 43.32 15.39
CA ASP A 145 -9.28 44.28 15.68
C ASP A 145 -10.65 43.84 15.13
N ASP A 146 -10.65 42.73 14.39
CA ASP A 146 -11.81 42.18 13.73
C ASP A 146 -12.06 40.72 14.16
N ILE A 147 -12.61 40.57 15.38
CA ILE A 147 -13.10 39.30 15.93
C ILE A 147 -14.10 38.62 15.00
N LYS A 148 -14.67 39.35 14.02
CA LYS A 148 -15.53 38.73 13.03
C LYS A 148 -14.79 37.56 12.40
N TYR A 149 -13.50 37.63 12.05
CA TYR A 149 -12.74 36.54 11.40
C TYR A 149 -12.31 35.39 12.32
N PHE A 150 -12.61 35.47 13.62
CA PHE A 150 -12.22 34.46 14.58
C PHE A 150 -13.17 33.25 14.50
N PHE A 151 -12.55 32.08 14.31
CA PHE A 151 -13.23 30.79 14.22
C PHE A 151 -12.66 29.79 15.23
N VAL A 152 -13.55 28.99 15.82
CA VAL A 152 -13.24 28.09 16.91
C VAL A 152 -13.79 26.73 16.54
N SER A 153 -12.93 25.73 16.51
CA SER A 153 -13.31 24.35 16.25
C SER A 153 -13.10 23.49 17.49
N TRP A 154 -14.02 22.56 17.71
CA TRP A 154 -13.98 21.62 18.83
C TRP A 154 -13.63 20.24 18.28
N ARG A 155 -12.50 19.67 18.70
CA ARG A 155 -12.12 18.30 18.36
C ARG A 155 -12.33 17.37 19.55
N TYR A 156 -13.26 16.42 19.39
CA TYR A 156 -13.43 15.29 20.30
C TYR A 156 -12.45 14.19 19.89
N LEU A 157 -11.47 13.92 20.76
CA LEU A 157 -10.60 12.75 20.63
C LEU A 157 -11.21 11.65 21.51
N GLU A 158 -11.36 10.44 20.98
CA GLU A 158 -12.05 9.29 21.61
C GLU A 158 -11.57 8.94 23.04
N SER A 159 -10.45 9.48 23.51
CA SER A 159 -9.86 9.20 24.82
C SER A 159 -9.43 10.44 25.63
N SER A 160 -9.82 11.67 25.26
CA SER A 160 -9.41 12.87 25.99
C SER A 160 -10.43 14.01 25.94
N SER A 161 -10.39 14.92 26.93
CA SER A 161 -11.19 16.15 26.97
C SER A 161 -11.19 16.88 25.62
N PRO A 162 -12.31 17.52 25.23
CA PRO A 162 -12.41 18.21 23.96
C PRO A 162 -11.28 19.22 23.81
N ARG A 163 -10.54 19.12 22.71
CA ARG A 163 -9.48 20.05 22.38
C ARG A 163 -10.09 21.19 21.58
N VAL A 164 -9.87 22.42 22.04
CA VAL A 164 -10.27 23.64 21.32
C VAL A 164 -9.12 24.06 20.42
N ASP A 165 -9.39 24.22 19.13
CA ASP A 165 -8.46 24.82 18.18
C ASP A 165 -9.00 26.17 17.71
N TYR A 166 -8.08 27.14 17.61
CA TYR A 166 -8.36 28.52 17.25
C TYR A 166 -7.84 28.81 15.86
N HIS A 167 -8.67 29.44 15.03
CA HIS A 167 -8.35 29.74 13.64
C HIS A 167 -8.73 31.17 13.32
N ILE A 168 -7.93 31.82 12.48
CA ILE A 168 -8.27 33.10 11.87
C ILE A 168 -8.61 32.79 10.40
N ILE A 169 -9.83 33.11 9.99
CA ILE A 169 -10.34 32.88 8.64
C ILE A 169 -10.75 34.24 8.07
N ARG A 170 -9.81 34.89 7.37
CA ARG A 170 -10.02 36.22 6.76
C ARG A 170 -10.76 36.07 5.44
N VAL A 171 -12.07 35.86 5.53
CA VAL A 171 -12.97 35.73 4.38
C VAL A 171 -14.16 36.65 4.60
N ASP A 172 -14.31 37.65 3.73
CA ASP A 172 -15.39 38.65 3.82
C ASP A 172 -16.73 38.11 3.31
N ASN A 173 -16.69 37.27 2.28
CA ASN A 173 -17.90 36.65 1.75
C ASN A 173 -18.45 35.62 2.75
N SER A 174 -19.63 35.93 3.32
CA SER A 174 -20.26 35.10 4.36
C SER A 174 -20.56 33.66 3.93
N ASN A 175 -20.87 33.41 2.65
CA ASN A 175 -21.12 32.06 2.15
C ASN A 175 -19.82 31.28 1.99
N LEU A 176 -18.82 31.89 1.35
CA LEU A 176 -17.48 31.32 1.22
C LEU A 176 -16.89 30.98 2.59
N ARG A 177 -17.08 31.89 3.55
CA ARG A 177 -16.60 31.71 4.92
C ARG A 177 -17.19 30.48 5.58
N LYS A 178 -18.51 30.25 5.47
CA LYS A 178 -19.16 29.03 5.99
C LYS A 178 -18.54 27.77 5.39
N ILE A 179 -18.23 27.77 4.10
CA ILE A 179 -17.57 26.65 3.41
C ILE A 179 -16.18 26.38 4.01
N VAL A 180 -15.38 27.43 4.23
CA VAL A 180 -14.02 27.33 4.78
C VAL A 180 -14.05 26.92 6.27
N GLU A 181 -14.98 27.45 7.06
CA GLU A 181 -15.18 27.08 8.48
C GLU A 181 -15.59 25.60 8.61
N ALA A 182 -16.47 25.12 7.73
CA ALA A 182 -16.87 23.71 7.68
C ALA A 182 -15.72 22.79 7.28
N PHE A 183 -14.89 23.19 6.30
CA PHE A 183 -13.66 22.46 5.98
C PHE A 183 -12.68 22.45 7.16
N CYS A 184 -12.46 23.61 7.79
CA CYS A 184 -11.54 23.76 8.91
C CYS A 184 -11.89 22.84 10.09
N SER A 185 -13.19 22.62 10.33
CA SER A 185 -13.67 21.70 11.37
C SER A 185 -13.45 20.23 11.03
N ASN A 186 -13.45 19.89 9.74
CA ASN A 186 -13.26 18.52 9.24
C ASN A 186 -11.79 18.17 8.95
N ASP A 187 -10.92 19.17 8.72
CA ASP A 187 -9.51 18.91 8.41
C ASP A 187 -8.77 18.41 9.64
N SER A 188 -8.28 17.17 9.59
CA SER A 188 -7.53 16.53 10.67
C SER A 188 -6.15 17.15 10.94
N ALA A 189 -5.71 18.13 10.14
CA ALA A 189 -4.42 18.78 10.32
C ALA A 189 -4.34 19.49 11.69
N LYS A 190 -3.19 19.33 12.37
CA LYS A 190 -2.89 20.06 13.60
C LYS A 190 -2.71 21.54 13.26
N TYR A 191 -3.35 22.43 14.02
CA TYR A 191 -3.11 23.86 13.87
C TYR A 191 -1.63 24.17 14.11
N ASN A 192 -0.98 24.72 13.10
CA ASN A 192 0.42 25.16 13.11
C ASN A 192 0.53 26.44 12.27
N PRO A 193 1.65 27.19 12.32
CA PRO A 193 1.79 28.46 11.61
C PRO A 193 1.51 28.36 10.10
N THR A 194 1.86 27.25 9.47
CA THR A 194 1.61 27.01 8.04
C THR A 194 0.13 26.80 7.73
N THR A 195 -0.59 26.12 8.62
CA THR A 195 -2.04 25.92 8.48
C THR A 195 -2.79 27.23 8.72
N ALA A 196 -2.33 28.05 9.67
CA ALA A 196 -2.87 29.40 9.89
C ALA A 196 -2.69 30.28 8.65
N LEU A 197 -1.52 30.21 8.00
CA LEU A 197 -1.24 30.94 6.77
C LEU A 197 -2.21 30.55 5.64
N PHE A 198 -2.54 29.26 5.48
CA PHE A 198 -3.51 28.83 4.47
C PHE A 198 -4.86 29.54 4.63
N TYR A 199 -5.43 29.53 5.84
CA TYR A 199 -6.73 30.13 6.12
C TYR A 199 -6.72 31.66 6.08
N ASN A 200 -5.62 32.30 6.50
CA ASN A 200 -5.46 33.75 6.44
C ASN A 200 -5.39 34.27 5.00
N GLU A 201 -4.78 33.50 4.10
CA GLU A 201 -4.58 33.89 2.70
C GLU A 201 -5.65 33.31 1.76
N PHE A 202 -6.67 32.63 2.29
CA PHE A 202 -7.64 31.90 1.47
C PHE A 202 -8.45 32.82 0.55
N ASP A 203 -8.96 33.93 1.06
CA ASP A 203 -9.72 34.90 0.25
C ASP A 203 -8.85 35.54 -0.83
N TYR A 204 -7.62 35.94 -0.47
CA TYR A 204 -6.64 36.46 -1.42
C TYR A 204 -6.27 35.46 -2.52
N SER A 205 -6.20 34.17 -2.20
CA SER A 205 -5.91 33.12 -3.18
C SER A 205 -6.97 33.00 -4.28
N LEU A 206 -8.21 33.41 -3.98
CA LEU A 206 -9.33 33.42 -4.93
C LEU A 206 -9.37 34.68 -5.79
N ASN A 207 -8.70 35.76 -5.38
CA ASN A 207 -8.62 37.02 -6.13
C ASN A 207 -10.02 37.49 -6.58
N LYS A 208 -10.21 37.79 -7.87
CA LYS A 208 -11.48 38.23 -8.47
C LYS A 208 -12.67 37.26 -8.29
N TYR A 209 -12.43 36.02 -7.87
CA TYR A 209 -13.48 35.01 -7.68
C TYR A 209 -14.09 35.01 -6.27
N ALA A 210 -13.44 35.65 -5.29
CA ALA A 210 -13.84 35.60 -3.88
C ALA A 210 -15.31 36.04 -3.63
N THR A 211 -15.74 37.10 -4.31
CA THR A 211 -17.11 37.66 -4.15
C THR A 211 -18.18 36.86 -4.88
N ALA A 212 -17.81 35.99 -5.84
CA ALA A 212 -18.74 35.23 -6.66
C ALA A 212 -19.11 33.87 -6.04
N ILE A 213 -18.37 33.38 -5.04
CA ILE A 213 -18.60 32.06 -4.47
C ILE A 213 -19.73 32.10 -3.43
N SER A 214 -20.78 31.34 -3.69
CA SER A 214 -21.96 31.21 -2.83
C SER A 214 -22.21 29.75 -2.40
N THR A 215 -21.80 28.79 -3.22
CA THR A 215 -22.06 27.36 -3.08
C THR A 215 -20.82 26.53 -3.41
N TYR A 216 -20.88 25.21 -3.19
CA TYR A 216 -19.78 24.31 -3.56
C TYR A 216 -19.58 24.23 -5.08
N SER A 217 -20.64 24.42 -5.87
CA SER A 217 -20.59 24.35 -7.35
C SER A 217 -19.93 25.56 -8.02
N ASP A 218 -19.69 26.64 -7.29
CA ASP A 218 -19.02 27.83 -7.83
C ASP A 218 -17.51 27.61 -7.99
N PHE A 219 -16.95 26.62 -7.30
CA PHE A 219 -15.57 26.18 -7.50
C PHE A 219 -15.41 25.43 -8.82
N ASN A 220 -14.28 25.65 -9.48
CA ASN A 220 -13.94 24.97 -10.74
C ASN A 220 -12.42 24.85 -10.91
N PHE A 221 -12.00 24.10 -11.93
CA PHE A 221 -10.58 23.89 -12.22
C PHE A 221 -9.77 25.19 -12.44
N THR A 222 -10.39 26.24 -12.98
CA THR A 222 -9.70 27.52 -13.19
C THR A 222 -9.40 28.21 -11.86
N ILE A 223 -10.34 28.17 -10.92
CA ILE A 223 -10.15 28.68 -9.55
C ILE A 223 -9.07 27.87 -8.84
N TYR A 224 -9.13 26.53 -8.93
CA TYR A 224 -8.10 25.64 -8.37
C TYR A 224 -6.70 26.02 -8.86
N LYS A 225 -6.52 26.19 -10.17
CA LYS A 225 -5.24 26.55 -10.78
C LYS A 225 -4.76 27.94 -10.31
N SER A 226 -5.67 28.90 -10.18
CA SER A 226 -5.35 30.24 -9.65
C SER A 226 -4.85 30.15 -8.20
N GLN A 227 -5.55 29.42 -7.35
CA GLN A 227 -5.15 29.23 -5.95
C GLN A 227 -3.82 28.45 -5.85
N PHE A 228 -3.61 27.45 -6.71
CA PHE A 228 -2.36 26.70 -6.77
C PHE A 228 -1.17 27.63 -7.09
N GLU A 229 -1.25 28.44 -8.15
CA GLU A 229 -0.16 29.37 -8.51
C GLU A 229 0.04 30.47 -7.45
N TYR A 230 -1.00 30.84 -6.71
CA TYR A 230 -0.90 31.75 -5.57
C TYR A 230 -0.11 31.11 -4.42
N TYR A 231 -0.52 29.94 -3.94
CA TYR A 231 0.15 29.27 -2.81
C TYR A 231 1.55 28.77 -3.15
N LYS A 232 1.85 28.58 -4.44
CA LYS A 232 3.18 28.19 -4.93
C LYS A 232 4.28 29.20 -4.60
N GLN A 233 3.91 30.47 -4.40
CA GLN A 233 4.85 31.57 -4.15
C GLN A 233 5.39 31.59 -2.71
N PHE A 234 4.80 30.81 -1.80
CA PHE A 234 5.18 30.80 -0.39
C PHE A 234 6.27 29.76 -0.08
N PRO A 235 7.14 30.00 0.92
CA PRO A 235 8.22 29.08 1.28
C PRO A 235 7.74 27.70 1.74
N ASN A 236 6.51 27.60 2.27
CA ASN A 236 5.89 26.34 2.72
C ASN A 236 4.93 25.73 1.68
N THR A 237 5.19 25.99 0.39
CA THR A 237 4.34 25.63 -0.74
C THR A 237 3.79 24.20 -0.71
N ALA A 238 4.62 23.19 -0.43
CA ALA A 238 4.17 21.79 -0.44
C ALA A 238 3.11 21.49 0.64
N VAL A 239 3.18 22.14 1.80
CA VAL A 239 2.17 21.96 2.85
C VAL A 239 0.89 22.70 2.48
N LEU A 240 1.02 23.94 1.97
CA LEU A 240 -0.12 24.78 1.57
C LEU A 240 -0.92 24.16 0.42
N ILE A 241 -0.25 23.68 -0.63
CA ILE A 241 -0.87 22.95 -1.73
C ILE A 241 -1.47 21.63 -1.22
N GLY A 242 -0.81 20.96 -0.28
CA GLY A 242 -1.38 19.77 0.37
C GLY A 242 -2.70 20.06 1.09
N ILE A 243 -2.83 21.23 1.74
CA ILE A 243 -4.09 21.68 2.36
C ILE A 243 -5.12 22.04 1.26
N LEU A 244 -4.71 22.77 0.21
CA LEU A 244 -5.56 23.10 -0.94
C LEU A 244 -6.17 21.84 -1.57
N ASN A 245 -5.36 20.79 -1.79
CA ASN A 245 -5.83 19.53 -2.36
C ASN A 245 -6.85 18.84 -1.45
N ARG A 246 -6.65 18.86 -0.12
CA ARG A 246 -7.65 18.35 0.84
C ARG A 246 -8.92 19.19 0.85
N PHE A 247 -8.82 20.51 0.71
CA PHE A 247 -9.97 21.39 0.58
C PHE A 247 -10.83 21.00 -0.64
N TYR A 248 -10.21 20.82 -1.81
CA TYR A 248 -10.94 20.41 -3.01
C TYR A 248 -11.51 18.98 -2.93
N ILE A 249 -10.81 18.04 -2.28
CA ILE A 249 -11.37 16.71 -1.97
C ILE A 249 -12.62 16.85 -1.11
N TYR A 250 -12.57 17.68 -0.06
CA TYR A 250 -13.71 17.95 0.82
C TYR A 250 -14.91 18.51 0.06
N LEU A 251 -14.68 19.45 -0.87
CA LEU A 251 -15.77 20.00 -1.70
C LEU A 251 -16.42 18.91 -2.58
N ILE A 252 -15.62 18.06 -3.22
CA ILE A 252 -16.12 17.01 -4.14
C ILE A 252 -16.87 15.91 -3.39
N GLU A 253 -16.35 15.50 -2.22
CA GLU A 253 -16.94 14.43 -1.40
C GLU A 253 -18.05 14.90 -0.48
N HIS A 254 -18.40 16.20 -0.54
CA HIS A 254 -19.45 16.75 0.30
C HIS A 254 -20.78 16.01 0.07
N PRO A 255 -21.54 15.63 1.12
CA PRO A 255 -22.77 14.84 0.99
C PRO A 255 -23.85 15.44 0.07
N SER A 256 -23.87 16.77 -0.10
CA SER A 256 -24.79 17.44 -1.02
C SER A 256 -24.55 17.08 -2.50
N GLY A 257 -23.34 16.62 -2.85
CA GLY A 257 -22.96 16.26 -4.22
C GLY A 257 -22.75 17.45 -5.17
N GLU A 258 -22.92 18.69 -4.71
CA GLU A 258 -22.75 19.90 -5.53
C GLU A 258 -21.33 20.08 -6.08
N GLY A 259 -20.30 19.64 -5.33
CA GLY A 259 -18.91 19.76 -5.74
C GLY A 259 -18.42 18.69 -6.74
N LYS A 260 -19.27 17.74 -7.16
CA LYS A 260 -18.85 16.62 -8.03
C LYS A 260 -18.32 17.06 -9.41
N ASN A 261 -18.74 18.24 -9.88
CA ASN A 261 -18.41 18.75 -11.22
C ASN A 261 -17.32 19.84 -11.21
N ILE A 262 -16.60 20.02 -10.09
CA ILE A 262 -15.52 21.03 -9.98
C ILE A 262 -14.40 20.76 -11.00
N PHE A 263 -14.05 19.48 -11.19
CA PHE A 263 -13.13 19.03 -12.22
C PHE A 263 -13.92 18.26 -13.29
N LYS A 264 -13.80 18.67 -14.54
CA LYS A 264 -14.45 18.03 -15.69
C LYS A 264 -13.47 17.11 -16.41
N ASP A 265 -13.99 16.22 -17.25
CA ASP A 265 -13.18 15.21 -17.95
C ASP A 265 -12.01 15.80 -18.75
N TYR A 266 -12.17 17.00 -19.31
CA TYR A 266 -11.15 17.70 -20.10
C TYR A 266 -10.08 18.42 -19.26
N ASP A 267 -10.23 18.51 -17.94
CA ASP A 267 -9.25 19.15 -17.05
C ASP A 267 -8.04 18.24 -16.76
N ASN A 268 -8.12 16.95 -17.16
CA ASN A 268 -7.10 15.91 -16.94
C ASN A 268 -6.70 15.68 -15.47
N ILE A 269 -7.49 16.19 -14.53
CA ILE A 269 -7.34 16.00 -13.09
C ILE A 269 -8.71 15.56 -12.54
N ASP A 270 -8.70 14.62 -11.62
CA ASP A 270 -9.86 14.05 -10.95
C ASP A 270 -9.58 13.92 -9.45
N ILE A 271 -10.58 13.50 -8.68
CA ILE A 271 -10.45 13.30 -7.23
C ILE A 271 -9.38 12.24 -6.87
N ASN A 272 -9.19 11.22 -7.70
CA ASN A 272 -8.23 10.15 -7.43
C ASN A 272 -6.80 10.66 -7.50
N PHE A 273 -6.52 11.59 -8.42
CA PHE A 273 -5.24 12.28 -8.46
C PHE A 273 -5.00 13.10 -7.20
N LEU A 274 -5.99 13.91 -6.76
CA LEU A 274 -5.87 14.73 -5.54
C LEU A 274 -5.54 13.88 -4.29
N LYS A 275 -6.08 12.65 -4.23
CA LYS A 275 -5.88 11.72 -3.11
C LYS A 275 -4.51 11.03 -3.10
N ARG A 276 -3.71 11.14 -4.16
CA ARG A 276 -2.36 10.53 -4.16
C ARG A 276 -1.46 11.25 -3.17
N SER A 277 -0.70 10.49 -2.39
CA SER A 277 0.24 11.03 -1.40
C SER A 277 1.38 11.86 -2.01
N ASP A 278 1.74 11.59 -3.26
CA ASP A 278 2.81 12.29 -3.98
C ASP A 278 2.30 13.38 -4.94
N PHE A 279 0.97 13.58 -5.04
CA PHE A 279 0.36 14.49 -6.00
C PHE A 279 0.94 15.90 -5.91
N THR A 280 0.97 16.46 -4.71
CA THR A 280 1.49 17.81 -4.44
C THR A 280 2.93 17.96 -4.90
N LYS A 281 3.78 16.96 -4.61
CA LYS A 281 5.17 16.96 -5.04
C LYS A 281 5.26 16.92 -6.57
N CYS A 282 4.48 16.06 -7.21
CA CYS A 282 4.49 15.94 -8.66
C CYS A 282 4.00 17.21 -9.38
N GLN A 283 3.00 17.91 -8.84
CA GLN A 283 2.57 19.20 -9.38
C GLN A 283 3.69 20.24 -9.30
N LEU A 284 4.39 20.31 -8.16
CA LEU A 284 5.52 21.21 -7.97
C LEU A 284 6.71 20.88 -8.88
N ASP A 285 6.97 19.59 -9.09
CA ASP A 285 8.04 19.09 -9.98
C ASP A 285 7.72 19.25 -11.48
N GLY A 286 6.54 19.77 -11.82
CA GLY A 286 6.11 20.07 -13.20
C GLY A 286 5.56 18.87 -13.98
N PHE A 287 5.04 17.85 -13.30
CA PHE A 287 4.41 16.71 -13.96
C PHE A 287 3.04 17.08 -14.57
N SER A 288 2.83 16.65 -15.80
CA SER A 288 1.54 16.75 -16.50
C SER A 288 0.71 15.49 -16.26
N PHE A 289 -0.56 15.66 -15.93
CA PHE A 289 -1.52 14.57 -15.74
C PHE A 289 -2.16 14.23 -17.07
N LEU A 290 -2.12 12.95 -17.44
CA LEU A 290 -2.49 12.49 -18.77
C LEU A 290 -3.29 11.19 -18.68
N TYR A 291 -4.42 11.14 -19.37
CA TYR A 291 -5.11 9.89 -19.60
C TYR A 291 -4.41 9.09 -20.70
N TYR A 292 -4.13 7.82 -20.42
CA TYR A 292 -3.50 6.95 -21.41
C TYR A 292 -4.44 6.74 -22.59
N ASN A 293 -4.01 7.20 -23.76
CA ASN A 293 -4.70 6.98 -25.02
C ASN A 293 -3.67 6.76 -26.13
N PRO A 294 -3.33 5.50 -26.46
CA PRO A 294 -2.32 5.17 -27.47
C PRO A 294 -2.74 5.56 -28.91
N LEU A 295 -3.99 5.95 -29.14
CA LEU A 295 -4.47 6.45 -30.43
C LEU A 295 -4.30 7.97 -30.57
N ALA A 296 -4.10 8.68 -29.45
CA ALA A 296 -3.83 10.11 -29.45
C ALA A 296 -2.34 10.37 -29.80
N PRO A 297 -2.01 11.58 -30.30
CA PRO A 297 -0.63 11.99 -30.47
C PRO A 297 0.18 11.85 -29.17
N VAL A 298 1.48 11.56 -29.30
CA VAL A 298 2.38 11.48 -28.15
C VAL A 298 2.45 12.84 -27.46
N PRO A 299 2.24 12.93 -26.14
CA PRO A 299 2.33 14.18 -25.40
C PRO A 299 3.71 14.83 -25.54
N THR A 300 3.73 16.16 -25.63
CA THR A 300 4.96 16.94 -25.77
C THR A 300 5.70 17.17 -24.44
N SER A 301 4.98 17.13 -23.31
CA SER A 301 5.60 17.25 -21.99
C SER A 301 6.60 16.12 -21.73
N GLU A 302 7.65 16.37 -20.95
CA GLU A 302 8.65 15.34 -20.63
C GLU A 302 8.39 14.62 -19.29
N LYS A 303 7.42 15.10 -18.50
CA LYS A 303 7.10 14.58 -17.18
C LYS A 303 5.64 14.23 -17.11
N TRP A 304 5.33 12.93 -17.04
CA TRP A 304 3.96 12.40 -17.10
C TRP A 304 3.56 11.75 -15.78
N ILE A 305 2.32 12.02 -15.36
CA ILE A 305 1.55 11.09 -14.54
C ILE A 305 0.48 10.51 -15.44
N LEU A 306 0.72 9.28 -15.86
CA LEU A 306 -0.12 8.57 -16.80
C LEU A 306 -1.20 7.79 -16.05
N HIS A 307 -2.46 7.95 -16.42
CA HIS A 307 -3.61 7.24 -15.87
C HIS A 307 -4.09 6.14 -16.80
N ILE A 308 -4.38 4.95 -16.27
CA ILE A 308 -4.62 3.74 -17.08
C ILE A 308 -5.83 3.82 -18.02
N ASN A 309 -6.87 4.59 -17.67
CA ASN A 309 -7.97 4.99 -18.56
C ASN A 309 -8.65 3.83 -19.34
N GLY A 310 -9.23 2.85 -18.65
CA GLY A 310 -9.98 1.74 -19.27
C GLY A 310 -9.14 0.53 -19.68
N TYR A 311 -7.81 0.62 -19.60
CA TYR A 311 -6.89 -0.48 -19.90
C TYR A 311 -6.61 -1.41 -18.70
N GLU A 312 -7.27 -1.21 -17.55
CA GLU A 312 -7.08 -2.01 -16.33
C GLU A 312 -7.45 -3.49 -16.48
N ARG A 313 -8.34 -3.83 -17.42
CA ARG A 313 -8.75 -5.23 -17.69
C ARG A 313 -7.59 -6.15 -18.07
N THR A 314 -6.47 -5.56 -18.52
CA THR A 314 -5.26 -6.29 -18.92
C THR A 314 -4.35 -6.67 -17.73
N SER A 315 -4.65 -6.22 -16.51
CA SER A 315 -3.82 -6.48 -15.33
C SER A 315 -4.63 -6.55 -14.02
N THR A 316 -4.48 -7.64 -13.26
CA THR A 316 -5.05 -7.76 -11.91
C THR A 316 -4.35 -6.90 -10.85
N LYS A 317 -3.30 -6.16 -11.23
CA LYS A 317 -2.61 -5.20 -10.34
C LYS A 317 -3.17 -3.79 -10.48
N CYS A 318 -4.00 -3.54 -11.49
CA CYS A 318 -4.50 -2.22 -11.79
C CYS A 318 -6.00 -2.15 -11.53
N ILE A 319 -6.41 -1.11 -10.83
CA ILE A 319 -7.79 -0.62 -10.76
C ILE A 319 -7.96 0.59 -11.69
N SER A 320 -9.20 1.04 -11.88
CA SER A 320 -9.53 2.17 -12.74
C SER A 320 -8.77 3.44 -12.40
N THR A 321 -8.33 3.62 -11.15
CA THR A 321 -7.59 4.79 -10.65
C THR A 321 -6.07 4.64 -10.69
N THR A 322 -5.56 3.56 -11.32
CA THR A 322 -4.12 3.29 -11.36
C THR A 322 -3.39 4.31 -12.21
N THR A 323 -2.28 4.81 -11.67
CA THR A 323 -1.48 5.87 -12.27
C THR A 323 0.02 5.58 -12.11
N GLN A 324 0.83 5.96 -13.09
CA GLN A 324 2.28 5.74 -13.11
C GLN A 324 3.05 7.01 -13.50
N LYS A 325 4.21 7.21 -12.88
CA LYS A 325 5.04 8.41 -13.06
C LYS A 325 6.14 8.15 -14.08
N PHE A 326 6.28 8.96 -15.11
CA PHE A 326 7.36 8.88 -16.09
C PHE A 326 8.07 10.22 -16.18
N ASP A 327 9.37 10.25 -15.95
CA ASP A 327 10.22 11.44 -16.08
C ASP A 327 11.25 11.24 -17.19
N PHE A 328 10.93 11.70 -18.40
CA PHE A 328 11.81 11.57 -19.55
C PHE A 328 12.93 12.63 -19.55
N SER A 329 12.87 13.62 -18.67
CA SER A 329 13.92 14.66 -18.56
C SER A 329 15.26 14.09 -18.10
N GLN A 330 15.26 12.92 -17.44
CA GLN A 330 16.48 12.21 -17.04
C GLN A 330 17.23 11.52 -18.19
N ILE A 331 16.65 11.49 -19.40
CA ILE A 331 17.26 10.85 -20.58
C ILE A 331 18.13 11.88 -21.29
N LYS A 332 19.43 11.61 -21.35
CA LYS A 332 20.45 12.53 -21.86
C LYS A 332 20.27 12.84 -23.34
N SER A 333 19.96 11.83 -24.15
CA SER A 333 19.75 11.98 -25.59
C SER A 333 18.32 12.39 -25.93
N SER A 334 18.15 13.48 -26.69
CA SER A 334 16.85 13.89 -27.24
C SER A 334 16.24 12.83 -28.18
N VAL A 335 17.08 12.11 -28.92
CA VAL A 335 16.67 11.01 -29.82
C VAL A 335 16.10 9.85 -29.01
N TYR A 336 16.84 9.35 -28.02
CA TYR A 336 16.36 8.25 -27.17
C TYR A 336 15.17 8.65 -26.31
N LYS A 337 15.11 9.91 -25.88
CA LYS A 337 13.96 10.48 -25.19
C LYS A 337 12.69 10.35 -26.03
N THR A 338 12.76 10.84 -27.28
CA THR A 338 11.64 10.76 -28.24
C THR A 338 11.23 9.31 -28.51
N CYS A 339 12.21 8.44 -28.75
CA CYS A 339 11.97 7.01 -28.98
C CYS A 339 11.27 6.34 -27.78
N LEU A 340 11.73 6.62 -26.55
CA LEU A 340 11.15 6.02 -25.35
C LEU A 340 9.76 6.56 -25.03
N MET A 341 9.51 7.86 -25.25
CA MET A 341 8.17 8.45 -25.14
C MET A 341 7.20 7.78 -26.11
N GLN A 342 7.60 7.59 -27.38
CA GLN A 342 6.80 6.87 -28.38
C GLN A 342 6.57 5.41 -27.99
N PHE A 343 7.58 4.73 -27.45
CA PHE A 343 7.44 3.34 -26.99
C PHE A 343 6.44 3.22 -25.83
N VAL A 344 6.57 4.06 -24.80
CA VAL A 344 5.65 4.07 -23.65
C VAL A 344 4.23 4.38 -24.10
N TRP A 345 4.06 5.36 -25.00
CA TRP A 345 2.75 5.76 -25.50
C TRP A 345 2.11 4.72 -26.42
N ASN A 346 2.83 4.26 -27.45
CA ASN A 346 2.23 3.52 -28.58
C ASN A 346 2.33 1.99 -28.47
N ASN A 347 3.14 1.43 -27.58
CA ASN A 347 3.34 -0.03 -27.54
C ASN A 347 2.18 -0.75 -26.83
N LEU A 348 1.18 -1.20 -27.60
CA LEU A 348 0.02 -1.93 -27.08
C LEU A 348 0.32 -3.35 -26.58
N LYS A 349 1.47 -3.93 -26.96
CA LYS A 349 1.83 -5.31 -26.58
C LYS A 349 2.25 -5.44 -25.12
N VAL A 350 2.61 -4.34 -24.48
CA VAL A 350 3.08 -4.30 -23.09
C VAL A 350 1.95 -3.76 -22.22
N ASN A 351 1.54 -4.55 -21.21
CA ASN A 351 0.53 -4.11 -20.25
C ASN A 351 0.99 -2.84 -19.50
N PHE A 352 0.03 -2.05 -19.02
CA PHE A 352 0.28 -0.77 -18.37
C PHE A 352 1.33 -0.86 -17.25
N THR A 353 1.22 -1.84 -16.35
CA THR A 353 2.16 -2.00 -15.24
C THR A 353 3.60 -2.22 -15.72
N SER A 354 3.78 -3.11 -16.70
CA SER A 354 5.07 -3.48 -17.25
C SER A 354 5.74 -2.34 -18.02
N LYS A 355 4.97 -1.36 -18.53
CA LYS A 355 5.55 -0.18 -19.21
C LYS A 355 6.47 0.62 -18.29
N TYR A 356 6.08 0.81 -17.02
CA TYR A 356 6.89 1.55 -16.06
C TYR A 356 8.20 0.84 -15.70
N GLU A 357 8.15 -0.47 -15.45
CA GLU A 357 9.37 -1.25 -15.17
C GLU A 357 10.32 -1.23 -16.37
N GLN A 358 9.79 -1.43 -17.58
CA GLN A 358 10.58 -1.31 -18.80
C GLN A 358 11.15 0.09 -18.96
N TYR A 359 10.36 1.15 -18.77
CA TYR A 359 10.85 2.52 -18.82
C TYR A 359 12.02 2.77 -17.86
N ARG A 360 11.95 2.29 -16.62
CA ARG A 360 13.02 2.46 -15.62
C ARG A 360 14.31 1.79 -16.08
N ILE A 361 14.22 0.56 -16.57
CA ILE A 361 15.36 -0.20 -17.10
C ILE A 361 15.94 0.48 -18.35
N LEU A 362 15.07 0.83 -19.30
CA LEU A 362 15.46 1.44 -20.57
C LEU A 362 16.11 2.80 -20.36
N SER A 363 15.64 3.61 -19.42
CA SER A 363 16.27 4.90 -19.10
C SER A 363 17.74 4.73 -18.70
N GLN A 364 18.08 3.69 -17.94
CA GLN A 364 19.45 3.40 -17.52
C GLN A 364 20.31 2.94 -18.71
N ILE A 365 19.81 1.94 -19.46
CA ILE A 365 20.53 1.37 -20.60
C ILE A 365 20.75 2.41 -21.71
N LEU A 366 19.73 3.22 -22.03
CA LEU A 366 19.82 4.23 -23.09
C LEU A 366 20.79 5.36 -22.74
N ASN A 367 20.85 5.77 -21.47
CA ASN A 367 21.85 6.73 -21.01
C ASN A 367 23.26 6.15 -21.11
N TYR A 368 23.46 4.87 -20.75
CA TYR A 368 24.75 4.18 -20.91
C TYR A 368 25.19 4.05 -22.38
N ILE A 369 24.28 3.67 -23.27
CA ILE A 369 24.54 3.63 -24.72
C ILE A 369 24.94 5.01 -25.22
N TYR A 370 24.18 6.05 -24.84
CA TYR A 370 24.47 7.42 -25.24
C TYR A 370 25.84 7.89 -24.75
N ASP A 371 26.17 7.68 -23.48
CA ASP A 371 27.46 8.07 -22.90
C ASP A 371 28.63 7.37 -23.62
N THR A 372 28.43 6.13 -24.07
CA THR A 372 29.47 5.39 -24.78
C THR A 372 29.59 5.85 -26.23
N LYS A 373 28.47 5.99 -26.95
CA LYS A 373 28.45 6.45 -28.35
C LYS A 373 28.87 7.91 -28.53
N SER A 374 28.77 8.71 -27.48
CA SER A 374 29.20 10.11 -27.48
C SER A 374 30.71 10.30 -27.25
N ARG A 375 31.46 9.22 -27.01
CA ARG A 375 32.93 9.30 -26.90
C ARG A 375 33.54 9.59 -28.26
N GLN A 376 34.56 10.43 -28.27
CA GLN A 376 35.14 11.00 -29.48
C GLN A 376 35.75 9.94 -30.42
N ASP A 377 36.17 8.81 -29.85
CA ASP A 377 36.83 7.67 -30.50
C ASP A 377 35.89 6.47 -30.74
N TYR A 378 34.58 6.60 -30.46
CA TYR A 378 33.67 5.48 -30.62
C TYR A 378 33.35 5.20 -32.11
N PRO A 379 33.57 3.97 -32.62
CA PRO A 379 33.47 3.68 -34.06
C PRO A 379 32.09 3.90 -34.69
N ASN A 380 31.01 3.80 -33.90
CA ASN A 380 29.63 3.98 -34.38
C ASN A 380 28.88 5.04 -33.54
N PRO A 381 29.09 6.34 -33.79
CA PRO A 381 28.46 7.40 -33.01
C PRO A 381 26.95 7.55 -33.30
N SER A 382 26.43 6.86 -34.32
CA SER A 382 25.01 6.96 -34.70
C SER A 382 24.10 6.41 -33.60
N LEU A 383 23.15 7.23 -33.16
CA LEU A 383 22.20 6.84 -32.11
C LEU A 383 21.08 5.92 -32.63
N THR A 384 20.81 5.93 -33.93
CA THR A 384 19.73 5.16 -34.57
C THR A 384 20.22 3.99 -35.40
N HIS A 385 21.53 3.74 -35.45
CA HIS A 385 22.13 2.58 -36.10
C HIS A 385 22.85 1.69 -35.09
N PHE A 386 22.53 0.41 -35.07
CA PHE A 386 23.06 -0.56 -34.11
C PHE A 386 23.70 -1.76 -34.83
N ASN A 387 24.98 -1.99 -34.53
CA ASN A 387 25.77 -3.10 -35.02
C ASN A 387 25.98 -4.18 -33.94
N ILE A 388 26.63 -5.28 -34.28
CA ILE A 388 26.88 -6.39 -33.36
C ILE A 388 27.65 -5.96 -32.09
N TRP A 389 28.55 -4.98 -32.19
CA TRP A 389 29.30 -4.46 -31.03
C TRP A 389 28.38 -3.78 -30.01
N GLU A 390 27.36 -3.05 -30.46
CA GLU A 390 26.37 -2.50 -29.54
C GLU A 390 25.56 -3.59 -28.83
N ALA A 391 25.26 -4.72 -29.50
CA ALA A 391 24.59 -5.84 -28.84
C ALA A 391 25.46 -6.42 -27.72
N HIS A 392 26.77 -6.57 -27.96
CA HIS A 392 27.73 -6.99 -26.93
C HIS A 392 27.86 -5.98 -25.81
N LEU A 393 27.96 -4.68 -26.12
CA LEU A 393 28.04 -3.61 -25.15
C LEU A 393 26.84 -3.59 -24.20
N ILE A 394 25.62 -3.71 -24.75
CA ILE A 394 24.39 -3.80 -23.96
C ILE A 394 24.42 -5.05 -23.07
N ARG A 395 24.82 -6.19 -23.64
CA ARG A 395 24.86 -7.46 -22.89
C ARG A 395 25.87 -7.43 -21.75
N ASN A 396 27.06 -6.90 -21.98
CA ASN A 396 28.12 -6.79 -20.97
C ASN A 396 27.69 -5.84 -19.85
N TYR A 397 27.08 -4.70 -20.17
CA TYR A 397 26.51 -3.81 -19.15
C TYR A 397 25.49 -4.51 -18.24
N ILE A 398 24.62 -5.33 -18.82
CA ILE A 398 23.64 -6.10 -18.04
C ILE A 398 24.33 -7.19 -17.22
N ASP A 399 25.33 -7.87 -17.78
CA ASP A 399 26.00 -8.97 -17.10
C ASP A 399 26.94 -8.51 -15.97
N GLU A 400 27.57 -7.35 -16.11
CA GLU A 400 28.40 -6.73 -15.07
C GLU A 400 27.55 -6.10 -13.95
N SER A 401 26.24 -5.95 -14.16
CA SER A 401 25.35 -5.43 -13.12
C SER A 401 25.22 -6.39 -11.94
N GLN A 402 25.17 -5.84 -10.72
CA GLN A 402 24.99 -6.57 -9.44
C GLN A 402 23.55 -7.08 -9.24
N ASN A 403 22.93 -7.56 -10.31
CA ASN A 403 21.55 -8.03 -10.36
C ASN A 403 21.48 -9.56 -10.34
N THR A 404 20.37 -10.10 -9.83
CA THR A 404 20.09 -11.54 -9.92
C THR A 404 19.96 -12.00 -11.37
N ALA A 405 20.15 -13.28 -11.65
CA ALA A 405 19.98 -13.84 -12.99
C ALA A 405 18.59 -13.55 -13.59
N SER A 406 17.53 -13.63 -12.77
CA SER A 406 16.17 -13.29 -13.19
C SER A 406 16.03 -11.80 -13.56
N SER A 407 16.66 -10.91 -12.80
CA SER A 407 16.63 -9.47 -13.08
C SER A 407 17.43 -9.13 -14.33
N LYS A 408 18.60 -9.75 -14.54
CA LYS A 408 19.39 -9.61 -15.78
C LYS A 408 18.58 -10.04 -17.01
N GLU A 409 17.84 -11.13 -16.89
CA GLU A 409 16.95 -11.62 -17.96
C GLU A 409 15.80 -10.64 -18.23
N GLU A 410 15.20 -10.04 -17.20
CA GLU A 410 14.20 -8.99 -17.35
C GLU A 410 14.77 -7.75 -18.07
N TYR A 411 16.00 -7.36 -17.75
CA TYR A 411 16.68 -6.24 -18.41
C TYR A 411 16.88 -6.50 -19.91
N LEU A 412 17.38 -7.70 -20.23
CA LEU A 412 17.63 -8.13 -21.60
C LEU A 412 16.32 -8.25 -22.40
N CYS A 413 15.25 -8.74 -21.77
CA CYS A 413 13.93 -8.78 -22.36
C CYS A 413 13.39 -7.36 -22.66
N ALA A 414 13.51 -6.44 -21.71
CA ALA A 414 13.03 -5.06 -21.86
C ALA A 414 13.71 -4.33 -23.03
N ILE A 415 15.06 -4.36 -23.10
CA ILE A 415 15.80 -3.71 -24.19
C ILE A 415 15.52 -4.35 -25.54
N ARG A 416 15.40 -5.69 -25.59
CA ARG A 416 15.06 -6.38 -26.85
C ARG A 416 13.68 -5.99 -27.36
N ILE A 417 12.66 -5.95 -26.49
CA ILE A 417 11.30 -5.52 -26.87
C ILE A 417 11.32 -4.08 -27.40
N PHE A 418 12.07 -3.19 -26.75
CA PHE A 418 12.21 -1.80 -27.17
C PHE A 418 12.88 -1.67 -28.55
N LEU A 419 14.02 -2.33 -28.75
CA LEU A 419 14.75 -2.27 -30.02
C LEU A 419 13.96 -2.91 -31.17
N THR A 420 13.25 -4.03 -30.92
CA THR A 420 12.33 -4.60 -31.91
C THR A 420 11.17 -3.66 -32.25
N PHE A 421 10.67 -2.89 -31.28
CA PHE A 421 9.68 -1.85 -31.56
C PHE A 421 10.23 -0.77 -32.49
N LEU A 422 11.46 -0.30 -32.25
CA LEU A 422 12.11 0.69 -33.11
C LEU A 422 12.34 0.16 -34.53
N ASP A 423 12.76 -1.09 -34.66
CA ASP A 423 12.92 -1.79 -35.94
C ASP A 423 11.60 -1.88 -36.70
N THR A 424 10.53 -2.37 -36.02
CA THR A 424 9.19 -2.52 -36.60
C THR A 424 8.60 -1.18 -37.08
N LYS A 425 8.94 -0.09 -36.39
CA LYS A 425 8.51 1.28 -36.75
C LYS A 425 9.48 1.99 -37.69
N GLN A 426 10.56 1.33 -38.11
CA GLN A 426 11.60 1.89 -38.97
C GLN A 426 12.24 3.17 -38.40
N ILE A 427 12.30 3.27 -37.07
CA ILE A 427 12.91 4.41 -36.35
C ILE A 427 14.43 4.21 -36.21
N ALA A 428 14.86 2.96 -36.11
CA ALA A 428 16.27 2.58 -36.01
C ALA A 428 16.59 1.43 -36.97
N THR A 429 17.87 1.28 -37.32
CA THR A 429 18.39 0.24 -38.20
C THR A 429 19.34 -0.67 -37.45
N PHE A 430 19.34 -1.95 -37.81
CA PHE A 430 20.10 -2.99 -37.12
C PHE A 430 20.89 -3.85 -38.11
N GLU A 431 22.12 -4.18 -37.76
CA GLU A 431 22.92 -5.14 -38.52
C GLU A 431 22.30 -6.55 -38.47
N LEU A 432 22.54 -7.33 -39.54
CA LEU A 432 22.19 -8.74 -39.58
C LEU A 432 22.80 -9.45 -38.35
N MET A 433 22.02 -10.30 -37.69
CA MET A 433 22.39 -11.02 -36.45
C MET A 433 22.39 -10.21 -35.15
N PHE A 434 22.19 -8.88 -35.15
CA PHE A 434 22.16 -8.07 -33.92
C PHE A 434 21.35 -8.70 -32.77
N PHE A 435 20.10 -9.06 -33.05
CA PHE A 435 19.20 -9.65 -32.05
C PHE A 435 19.60 -11.06 -31.58
N LYS A 436 20.43 -11.79 -32.35
CA LYS A 436 20.94 -13.10 -31.91
C LYS A 436 21.96 -12.97 -30.79
N TYR A 437 22.63 -11.83 -30.65
CA TYR A 437 23.55 -11.57 -29.55
C TYR A 437 22.83 -11.13 -28.26
N LEU A 438 21.57 -10.70 -28.37
CA LEU A 438 20.65 -10.43 -27.25
C LEU A 438 19.79 -11.67 -26.90
N GLN A 439 20.44 -12.81 -26.72
CA GLN A 439 19.81 -14.05 -26.25
C GLN A 439 19.70 -14.09 -24.73
N LYS A 440 18.67 -14.82 -24.26
CA LYS A 440 18.42 -15.07 -22.85
C LYS A 440 19.64 -15.64 -22.13
N PHE A 441 19.82 -15.29 -20.87
CA PHE A 441 20.80 -15.98 -20.03
C PHE A 441 20.33 -17.42 -19.80
N LYS A 442 21.26 -18.40 -19.84
CA LYS A 442 20.95 -19.78 -19.44
C LYS A 442 20.67 -19.78 -17.94
N VAL A 443 19.41 -19.67 -17.57
CA VAL A 443 18.97 -19.83 -16.18
C VAL A 443 18.61 -21.30 -16.00
N VAL A 444 19.38 -22.02 -15.17
CA VAL A 444 18.95 -23.34 -14.68
C VAL A 444 17.69 -23.09 -13.82
N PRO A 445 16.56 -23.78 -14.06
CA PRO A 445 15.37 -23.61 -13.24
C PRO A 445 15.67 -23.95 -11.79
N THR A 446 15.89 -22.96 -10.93
CA THR A 446 16.02 -23.19 -9.48
C THR A 446 14.64 -23.34 -8.88
N ASN A 447 14.41 -24.47 -8.23
CA ASN A 447 13.18 -24.74 -7.50
C ASN A 447 13.08 -23.80 -6.29
N HIS A 448 12.13 -22.86 -6.33
CA HIS A 448 11.87 -21.92 -5.23
C HIS A 448 10.58 -22.22 -4.47
N ALA A 449 9.88 -23.31 -4.81
CA ALA A 449 8.67 -23.71 -4.12
C ALA A 449 9.00 -24.18 -2.71
N LEU A 450 8.47 -23.49 -1.71
CA LEU A 450 8.75 -23.76 -0.29
C LEU A 450 7.42 -23.79 0.46
N ALA A 451 6.85 -24.99 0.57
CA ALA A 451 5.69 -25.25 1.42
C ALA A 451 6.04 -25.02 2.90
N ILE A 452 5.09 -24.52 3.67
CA ILE A 452 5.26 -24.24 5.09
C ILE A 452 5.09 -25.55 5.88
N PRO A 453 6.05 -25.92 6.74
CA PRO A 453 5.91 -27.08 7.62
C PRO A 453 4.64 -27.00 8.49
N LYS A 454 4.02 -28.17 8.77
CA LYS A 454 2.73 -28.24 9.48
C LYS A 454 2.79 -27.63 10.89
N ASP A 455 3.88 -27.87 11.61
CA ASP A 455 4.09 -27.35 12.97
C ASP A 455 4.22 -25.83 12.99
N GLU A 456 4.95 -25.26 12.04
CA GLU A 456 5.07 -23.81 11.89
C GLU A 456 3.76 -23.16 11.43
N LEU A 457 3.06 -23.79 10.48
CA LEU A 457 1.74 -23.32 10.05
C LEU A 457 0.74 -23.29 11.23
N CYS A 458 0.80 -24.28 12.12
CA CYS A 458 0.01 -24.30 13.35
C CYS A 458 0.36 -23.15 14.30
N LYS A 459 1.65 -22.83 14.48
CA LYS A 459 2.09 -21.68 15.30
C LYS A 459 1.58 -20.37 14.74
N ILE A 460 1.74 -20.16 13.43
CA ILE A 460 1.29 -18.94 12.74
C ILE A 460 -0.24 -18.80 12.83
N ASN A 461 -1.00 -19.89 12.63
CA ASN A 461 -2.45 -19.87 12.74
C ASN A 461 -2.93 -19.51 14.16
N LYS A 462 -2.23 -19.96 15.21
CA LYS A 462 -2.56 -19.60 16.60
C LYS A 462 -2.45 -18.09 16.84
N VAL A 463 -1.35 -17.47 16.37
CA VAL A 463 -1.16 -16.01 16.45
C VAL A 463 -2.26 -15.28 15.70
N LEU A 464 -2.54 -15.69 14.45
CA LEU A 464 -3.59 -15.08 13.65
C LEU A 464 -4.97 -15.16 14.31
N ILE A 465 -5.32 -16.28 14.96
CA ILE A 465 -6.58 -16.45 15.70
C ILE A 465 -6.64 -15.51 16.91
N ALA A 466 -5.53 -15.34 17.65
CA ALA A 466 -5.48 -14.47 18.81
C ALA A 466 -5.76 -12.99 18.43
N HIS A 467 -5.24 -12.53 17.29
CA HIS A 467 -5.37 -11.13 16.87
C HIS A 467 -6.57 -10.83 15.95
N LYS A 468 -7.29 -11.85 15.47
CA LYS A 468 -8.33 -11.63 14.43
C LYS A 468 -9.42 -10.66 14.87
N ASN A 469 -9.77 -10.65 16.16
CA ASN A 469 -10.84 -9.82 16.72
C ASN A 469 -10.36 -8.44 17.21
N GLU A 470 -9.06 -8.15 17.17
CA GLU A 470 -8.51 -6.86 17.64
C GLU A 470 -8.83 -5.71 16.69
N SER A 471 -8.99 -6.01 15.40
CA SER A 471 -9.42 -5.02 14.42
C SER A 471 -10.08 -5.68 13.21
N TYR A 472 -10.99 -4.93 12.59
CA TYR A 472 -11.60 -5.33 11.32
C TYR A 472 -10.55 -5.68 10.24
N PHE A 473 -9.43 -4.94 10.19
CA PHE A 473 -8.33 -5.23 9.26
C PHE A 473 -7.70 -6.60 9.49
N ASN A 474 -7.50 -6.99 10.76
CA ASN A 474 -6.94 -8.29 11.11
C ASN A 474 -7.87 -9.44 10.70
N GLU A 475 -9.18 -9.26 10.86
CA GLU A 475 -10.19 -10.25 10.48
C GLU A 475 -10.24 -10.48 8.96
N LEU A 476 -10.11 -9.41 8.18
CA LEU A 476 -9.96 -9.51 6.73
C LEU A 476 -8.70 -10.29 6.35
N CYS A 477 -7.56 -9.97 6.96
CA CYS A 477 -6.30 -10.69 6.71
C CYS A 477 -6.37 -12.17 7.12
N TYR A 478 -7.05 -12.49 8.22
CA TYR A 478 -7.26 -13.87 8.66
C TYR A 478 -8.08 -14.68 7.65
N THR A 479 -9.13 -14.07 7.09
CA THR A 479 -9.94 -14.70 6.04
C THR A 479 -9.12 -14.92 4.77
N ILE A 480 -8.31 -13.94 4.36
CA ILE A 480 -7.39 -14.06 3.22
C ILE A 480 -6.40 -15.23 3.42
N PHE A 481 -5.86 -15.39 4.63
CA PHE A 481 -4.96 -16.49 4.98
C PHE A 481 -5.61 -17.86 4.74
N HIS A 482 -6.87 -18.04 5.16
CA HIS A 482 -7.61 -19.30 4.92
C HIS A 482 -7.87 -19.56 3.43
N VAL A 483 -8.26 -18.52 2.68
CA VAL A 483 -8.46 -18.66 1.22
C VAL A 483 -7.16 -19.05 0.53
N CYS A 484 -6.00 -18.52 0.95
CA CYS A 484 -4.70 -18.93 0.41
C CYS A 484 -4.36 -20.40 0.66
N LEU A 485 -4.82 -21.00 1.77
CA LEU A 485 -4.56 -22.41 2.10
C LEU A 485 -5.52 -23.39 1.43
N GLN A 486 -6.64 -22.90 0.90
CA GLN A 486 -7.73 -23.69 0.34
C GLN A 486 -7.84 -23.55 -1.18
N THR A 487 -7.13 -22.60 -1.79
CA THR A 487 -7.22 -22.32 -3.23
C THR A 487 -5.85 -22.12 -3.85
N GLU A 488 -5.77 -22.35 -5.15
CA GLU A 488 -4.61 -22.08 -6.00
C GLU A 488 -4.50 -20.60 -6.40
N PHE A 489 -5.38 -19.73 -5.88
CA PHE A 489 -5.43 -18.33 -6.27
C PHE A 489 -4.18 -17.57 -5.82
N ARG A 490 -3.70 -16.69 -6.70
CA ARG A 490 -2.65 -15.74 -6.32
C ARG A 490 -3.23 -14.73 -5.33
N ILE A 491 -2.41 -14.27 -4.37
CA ILE A 491 -2.82 -13.28 -3.36
C ILE A 491 -3.51 -12.05 -3.95
N SER A 492 -3.02 -11.53 -5.09
CA SER A 492 -3.66 -10.39 -5.76
C SER A 492 -5.07 -10.68 -6.23
N SER A 493 -5.37 -11.92 -6.63
CA SER A 493 -6.72 -12.33 -7.04
C SER A 493 -7.64 -12.43 -5.82
N ILE A 494 -7.14 -12.99 -4.71
CA ILE A 494 -7.88 -13.10 -3.44
C ILE A 494 -8.24 -11.71 -2.91
N CYS A 495 -7.28 -10.79 -2.85
CA CYS A 495 -7.49 -9.41 -2.41
C CYS A 495 -8.54 -8.64 -3.22
N HIS A 496 -8.76 -9.02 -4.50
CA HIS A 496 -9.72 -8.38 -5.39
C HIS A 496 -11.00 -9.21 -5.61
N LEU A 497 -11.29 -10.20 -4.75
CA LEU A 497 -12.56 -10.93 -4.80
C LEU A 497 -13.73 -9.94 -4.67
N HIS A 498 -14.76 -10.17 -5.49
CA HIS A 498 -16.00 -9.40 -5.45
C HIS A 498 -16.96 -9.99 -4.41
N ILE A 499 -18.01 -9.23 -4.08
CA ILE A 499 -19.07 -9.65 -3.15
C ILE A 499 -19.89 -10.85 -3.65
N ASP A 500 -19.92 -11.08 -4.96
CA ASP A 500 -20.62 -12.18 -5.64
C ASP A 500 -19.69 -13.37 -5.93
N CYS A 501 -18.57 -13.47 -5.20
CA CYS A 501 -17.56 -14.49 -5.49
C CYS A 501 -17.98 -15.92 -5.12
N ILE A 502 -18.91 -16.10 -4.17
CA ILE A 502 -19.35 -17.42 -3.71
C ILE A 502 -20.49 -17.92 -4.59
N THR A 503 -20.40 -19.17 -5.04
CA THR A 503 -21.49 -19.88 -5.72
C THR A 503 -21.68 -21.27 -5.16
N GLU A 504 -22.93 -21.69 -5.06
CA GLU A 504 -23.29 -23.04 -4.58
C GLU A 504 -23.11 -24.07 -5.70
N THR A 505 -22.75 -25.29 -5.33
CA THR A 505 -22.70 -26.42 -6.27
C THR A 505 -23.93 -27.30 -6.12
N MET A 506 -24.13 -28.20 -7.08
CA MET A 506 -25.16 -29.25 -7.01
C MET A 506 -24.84 -30.31 -5.95
N LYS A 507 -23.66 -30.28 -5.30
CA LYS A 507 -23.26 -31.21 -4.24
C LYS A 507 -23.38 -30.52 -2.88
N ASP A 508 -24.02 -31.19 -1.92
CA ASP A 508 -24.12 -30.71 -0.55
C ASP A 508 -22.72 -30.50 0.07
N ASN A 509 -22.53 -29.40 0.79
CA ASN A 509 -21.27 -29.01 1.46
C ASN A 509 -20.06 -28.77 0.52
N GLN A 510 -20.31 -28.38 -0.74
CA GLN A 510 -19.27 -27.90 -1.65
C GLN A 510 -19.64 -26.53 -2.22
N PHE A 511 -18.73 -25.58 -2.07
CA PHE A 511 -18.89 -24.21 -2.56
C PHE A 511 -17.78 -23.84 -3.53
N LEU A 512 -18.09 -22.95 -4.47
CA LEU A 512 -17.14 -22.46 -5.46
C LEU A 512 -16.86 -20.98 -5.23
N ILE A 513 -15.59 -20.61 -5.21
CA ILE A 513 -15.18 -19.21 -5.29
C ILE A 513 -14.77 -18.88 -6.72
N LYS A 514 -15.30 -17.78 -7.26
CA LYS A 514 -14.97 -17.26 -8.60
C LYS A 514 -14.06 -16.05 -8.49
N THR A 515 -12.98 -16.06 -9.28
CA THR A 515 -12.09 -14.90 -9.46
C THR A 515 -11.82 -14.64 -10.94
N THR A 516 -11.49 -13.40 -11.31
CA THR A 516 -10.97 -13.08 -12.64
C THR A 516 -9.45 -13.30 -12.71
N SER A 517 -8.97 -14.02 -13.73
CA SER A 517 -7.54 -14.31 -13.92
C SER A 517 -6.81 -13.30 -14.82
N LYS A 518 -5.56 -13.00 -14.44
CA LYS A 518 -4.61 -12.10 -15.14
C LYS A 518 -4.13 -12.65 -16.49
N THR A 519 -4.04 -13.98 -16.64
CA THR A 519 -3.28 -14.63 -17.72
C THR A 519 -4.15 -15.10 -18.90
N SER A 520 -5.44 -14.80 -18.86
CA SER A 520 -6.44 -15.34 -19.80
C SER A 520 -7.42 -14.28 -20.30
N ASN A 521 -7.03 -12.99 -20.29
CA ASN A 521 -7.83 -11.90 -20.85
C ASN A 521 -9.24 -11.79 -20.21
N GLY A 522 -9.35 -12.06 -18.89
CA GLY A 522 -10.60 -11.95 -18.14
C GLY A 522 -11.41 -13.25 -17.97
N GLN A 523 -10.89 -14.43 -18.34
CA GLN A 523 -11.57 -15.69 -18.01
C GLN A 523 -11.68 -15.90 -16.48
N LYS A 524 -12.84 -16.39 -16.05
CA LYS A 524 -13.15 -16.70 -14.66
C LYS A 524 -12.45 -18.00 -14.26
N TYR A 525 -11.70 -17.96 -13.17
CA TYR A 525 -11.15 -19.12 -12.46
C TYR A 525 -12.08 -19.48 -11.31
N ILE A 526 -12.22 -20.78 -11.05
CA ILE A 526 -13.12 -21.31 -10.04
C ILE A 526 -12.34 -22.30 -9.19
N ALA A 527 -12.42 -22.16 -7.88
CA ALA A 527 -11.84 -23.10 -6.91
C ALA A 527 -12.92 -23.61 -5.96
N VAL A 528 -12.87 -24.90 -5.62
CA VAL A 528 -13.75 -25.52 -4.62
C VAL A 528 -13.23 -25.17 -3.22
N VAL A 529 -14.12 -24.77 -2.32
CA VAL A 529 -13.79 -24.46 -0.93
C VAL A 529 -14.71 -25.16 0.06
N SER A 530 -14.19 -25.34 1.27
CA SER A 530 -14.90 -25.90 2.42
C SER A 530 -15.93 -24.95 3.02
N ASP A 531 -16.89 -25.50 3.76
CA ASP A 531 -17.91 -24.77 4.53
C ASP A 531 -17.29 -23.75 5.49
N LEU A 532 -16.15 -24.09 6.11
CA LEU A 532 -15.43 -23.18 7.00
C LEU A 532 -14.95 -21.92 6.27
N THR A 533 -14.42 -22.10 5.05
CA THR A 533 -13.99 -20.97 4.20
C THR A 533 -15.18 -20.14 3.76
N LYS A 534 -16.31 -20.78 3.40
CA LYS A 534 -17.58 -20.07 3.12
C LYS A 534 -18.01 -19.24 4.32
N LEU A 535 -18.03 -19.82 5.52
CA LEU A 535 -18.43 -19.12 6.74
C LEU A 535 -17.58 -17.87 6.98
N HIS A 536 -16.26 -17.97 6.80
CA HIS A 536 -15.38 -16.81 6.90
C HIS A 536 -15.71 -15.74 5.86
N LEU A 537 -15.94 -16.12 4.60
CA LEU A 537 -16.27 -15.17 3.54
C LEU A 537 -17.64 -14.51 3.73
N GLU A 538 -18.66 -15.25 4.18
CA GLU A 538 -19.97 -14.71 4.50
C GLU A 538 -19.92 -13.76 5.71
N ASN A 539 -19.11 -14.08 6.72
CA ASN A 539 -18.88 -13.20 7.85
C ASN A 539 -18.22 -11.89 7.39
N ILE A 540 -17.18 -11.98 6.55
CA ILE A 540 -16.59 -10.78 5.95
C ILE A 540 -17.61 -10.04 5.10
N LEU A 541 -18.45 -10.71 4.30
CA LEU A 541 -19.48 -10.06 3.48
C LEU A 541 -20.42 -9.21 4.35
N LYS A 542 -20.82 -9.71 5.53
CA LYS A 542 -21.62 -8.97 6.51
C LYS A 542 -20.86 -7.77 7.08
N LEU A 543 -19.65 -7.99 7.60
CA LEU A 543 -18.85 -6.94 8.25
C LEU A 543 -18.46 -5.81 7.29
N SER A 544 -18.08 -6.18 6.07
CA SER A 544 -17.69 -5.24 5.02
C SER A 544 -18.88 -4.44 4.47
N ALA A 545 -20.13 -4.83 4.73
CA ALA A 545 -21.31 -4.10 4.26
C ALA A 545 -21.37 -2.68 4.83
N THR A 546 -21.08 -2.51 6.12
CA THR A 546 -21.05 -1.18 6.78
C THR A 546 -20.03 -0.26 6.10
N VAL A 547 -18.79 -0.74 5.95
CA VAL A 547 -17.71 0.02 5.31
C VAL A 547 -18.02 0.35 3.85
N ARG A 548 -18.61 -0.60 3.11
CA ARG A 548 -19.01 -0.37 1.72
C ARG A 548 -20.15 0.63 1.59
N ASN A 549 -21.11 0.63 2.51
CA ASN A 549 -22.23 1.56 2.50
C ASN A 549 -21.77 2.99 2.80
N GLU A 550 -20.80 3.14 3.71
CA GLU A 550 -20.15 4.43 3.99
C GLU A 550 -19.22 4.92 2.86
N CYS A 551 -18.77 4.02 1.98
CA CYS A 551 -17.87 4.37 0.89
C CYS A 551 -18.59 5.23 -0.16
N PRO A 552 -18.11 6.46 -0.46
CA PRO A 552 -18.72 7.30 -1.49
C PRO A 552 -18.47 6.77 -2.92
N GLU A 553 -17.40 5.98 -3.11
CA GLU A 553 -16.98 5.51 -4.42
C GLU A 553 -17.64 4.17 -4.81
N ASN A 554 -18.60 4.22 -5.74
CA ASN A 554 -19.30 3.01 -6.22
C ASN A 554 -18.36 1.97 -6.85
N SER A 555 -17.23 2.39 -7.43
CA SER A 555 -16.26 1.49 -8.05
C SER A 555 -15.66 0.49 -7.04
N LEU A 556 -15.54 0.90 -5.77
CA LEU A 556 -14.92 0.13 -4.70
C LEU A 556 -15.91 -0.79 -4.00
N LYS A 557 -17.22 -0.48 -4.04
CA LYS A 557 -18.29 -1.25 -3.37
C LYS A 557 -18.41 -2.69 -3.88
N LYS A 558 -17.91 -2.99 -5.07
CA LYS A 558 -17.94 -4.36 -5.60
C LYS A 558 -16.96 -5.31 -4.89
N TYR A 559 -15.93 -4.80 -4.23
CA TYR A 559 -14.89 -5.62 -3.61
C TYR A 559 -15.30 -6.12 -2.22
N LEU A 560 -14.91 -7.36 -1.90
CA LEU A 560 -15.20 -8.01 -0.62
C LEU A 560 -14.30 -7.46 0.50
N PHE A 561 -12.98 -7.36 0.25
CA PHE A 561 -11.99 -6.97 1.25
C PHE A 561 -11.70 -5.46 1.23
N VAL A 562 -12.69 -4.64 1.60
CA VAL A 562 -12.56 -3.16 1.67
C VAL A 562 -12.47 -2.70 3.13
N TYR A 563 -11.60 -1.73 3.41
CA TYR A 563 -11.47 -1.12 4.74
C TYR A 563 -11.24 0.40 4.66
N ARG A 564 -11.51 1.08 5.78
CA ARG A 564 -11.24 2.51 5.99
C ARG A 564 -9.85 2.67 6.61
N THR A 565 -9.00 3.46 5.98
CA THR A 565 -7.65 3.78 6.48
C THR A 565 -7.73 4.81 7.63
N THR A 566 -6.63 4.96 8.36
CA THR A 566 -6.49 5.99 9.41
C THR A 566 -6.63 7.42 8.89
N MET A 567 -6.41 7.65 7.60
CA MET A 567 -6.61 8.93 6.92
C MET A 567 -8.02 9.08 6.33
N ASN A 568 -8.99 8.32 6.83
CA ASN A 568 -10.38 8.36 6.38
C ASN A 568 -10.67 7.89 4.95
N ASN A 569 -9.66 7.42 4.22
CA ASN A 569 -9.82 6.93 2.84
C ASN A 569 -10.25 5.47 2.81
N PHE A 570 -11.14 5.12 1.88
CA PHE A 570 -11.57 3.75 1.62
C PHE A 570 -10.70 3.11 0.54
N ARG A 571 -10.24 1.87 0.77
CA ARG A 571 -9.53 1.09 -0.27
C ARG A 571 -9.65 -0.42 -0.06
N PRO A 572 -9.49 -1.24 -1.11
CA PRO A 572 -9.31 -2.68 -0.97
C PRO A 572 -7.98 -3.00 -0.25
N ILE A 573 -7.93 -4.14 0.45
CA ILE A 573 -6.67 -4.69 0.96
C ILE A 573 -5.75 -5.00 -0.22
N SER A 574 -4.49 -4.58 -0.12
CA SER A 574 -3.46 -4.95 -1.09
C SER A 574 -2.66 -6.18 -0.63
N ALA A 575 -2.01 -6.86 -1.57
CA ALA A 575 -1.08 -7.94 -1.24
C ALA A 575 0.09 -7.47 -0.35
N HIS A 576 0.45 -6.18 -0.41
CA HIS A 576 1.45 -5.57 0.46
C HIS A 576 0.95 -5.43 1.90
N ASP A 577 -0.29 -4.98 2.08
CA ASP A 577 -0.92 -4.89 3.41
C ASP A 577 -0.96 -6.27 4.08
N PHE A 578 -1.39 -7.31 3.34
CA PHE A 578 -1.38 -8.69 3.82
C PHE A 578 0.05 -9.18 4.14
N ARG A 579 1.03 -8.93 3.25
CA ARG A 579 2.43 -9.33 3.48
C ARG A 579 2.98 -8.74 4.77
N ASN A 580 2.73 -7.46 5.01
CA ASN A 580 3.22 -6.77 6.21
C ASN A 580 2.60 -7.36 7.48
N TYR A 581 1.29 -7.61 7.46
CA TYR A 581 0.59 -8.24 8.58
C TYR A 581 1.05 -9.69 8.82
N PHE A 582 1.11 -10.50 7.77
CA PHE A 582 1.53 -11.90 7.84
C PHE A 582 2.99 -12.05 8.31
N SER A 583 3.88 -11.15 7.86
CA SER A 583 5.27 -11.12 8.33
C SER A 583 5.38 -10.82 9.83
N LYS A 584 4.53 -9.94 10.37
CA LYS A 584 4.46 -9.69 11.83
C LYS A 584 4.02 -10.95 12.58
N CYS A 585 2.97 -11.63 12.08
CA CYS A 585 2.48 -12.88 12.67
C CYS A 585 3.55 -13.98 12.66
N CYS A 586 4.34 -14.10 11.59
CA CYS A 586 5.46 -15.05 11.53
C CYS A 586 6.53 -14.76 12.58
N LYS A 587 6.90 -13.48 12.74
CA LYS A 587 7.89 -13.06 13.75
C LYS A 587 7.41 -13.37 15.17
N GLU A 588 6.15 -13.10 15.47
CA GLU A 588 5.55 -13.39 16.77
C GLU A 588 5.40 -14.89 17.03
N ALA A 589 5.11 -15.67 15.99
CA ALA A 589 5.06 -17.14 16.06
C ALA A 589 6.45 -17.79 16.23
N GLY A 590 7.54 -17.01 16.13
CA GLY A 590 8.91 -17.52 16.20
C GLY A 590 9.30 -18.38 14.99
N THR A 591 8.71 -18.12 13.82
CA THR A 591 8.97 -18.87 12.57
C THR A 591 9.76 -18.02 11.57
N PRO A 592 10.34 -18.62 10.52
CA PRO A 592 10.79 -17.87 9.35
C PRO A 592 9.68 -16.99 8.78
N ILE A 593 10.07 -15.91 8.09
CA ILE A 593 9.11 -15.00 7.46
C ILE A 593 8.61 -15.63 6.16
N TYR A 594 7.38 -16.12 6.18
CA TYR A 594 6.71 -16.66 5.01
C TYR A 594 5.94 -15.60 4.23
N SER A 595 5.62 -15.93 2.98
CA SER A 595 4.81 -15.11 2.08
C SER A 595 3.52 -15.82 1.68
N ALA A 596 2.60 -15.09 1.06
CA ALA A 596 1.40 -15.71 0.46
C ALA A 596 1.74 -16.73 -0.66
N SER A 597 2.92 -16.63 -1.28
CA SER A 597 3.38 -17.67 -2.23
C SER A 597 3.62 -18.98 -1.50
N ASN A 598 4.25 -18.95 -0.31
CA ASN A 598 4.48 -20.15 0.48
C ASN A 598 3.17 -20.81 0.93
N LEU A 599 2.13 -20.02 1.24
CA LEU A 599 0.80 -20.55 1.55
C LEU A 599 0.18 -21.26 0.33
N ARG A 600 0.29 -20.66 -0.85
CA ARG A 600 -0.16 -21.25 -2.12
C ARG A 600 0.60 -22.53 -2.43
N ASP A 601 1.92 -22.52 -2.28
CA ASP A 601 2.77 -23.69 -2.48
C ASP A 601 2.38 -24.81 -1.48
N THR A 602 2.07 -24.45 -0.23
CA THR A 602 1.55 -25.40 0.78
C THR A 602 0.23 -26.05 0.35
N HIS A 603 -0.70 -25.28 -0.21
CA HIS A 603 -1.96 -25.82 -0.72
C HIS A 603 -1.71 -26.77 -1.91
N MET A 604 -0.87 -26.37 -2.86
CA MET A 604 -0.49 -27.18 -4.02
C MET A 604 0.18 -28.50 -3.62
N THR A 605 1.14 -28.46 -2.70
CA THR A 605 1.80 -29.65 -2.17
C THR A 605 0.80 -30.60 -1.52
N LYS A 606 -0.07 -30.11 -0.61
CA LYS A 606 -1.06 -30.97 0.07
C LYS A 606 -2.11 -31.55 -0.89
N ALA A 607 -2.52 -30.79 -1.90
CA ALA A 607 -3.45 -31.28 -2.92
C ALA A 607 -2.82 -32.41 -3.74
N LEU A 608 -1.51 -32.33 -4.02
CA LEU A 608 -0.75 -33.39 -4.69
C LEU A 608 -0.59 -34.62 -3.79
N GLU A 609 -0.16 -34.45 -2.54
CA GLU A 609 -0.03 -35.52 -1.54
C GLU A 609 -1.33 -36.31 -1.39
N TYR A 610 -2.46 -35.61 -1.26
CA TYR A 610 -3.77 -36.24 -1.14
C TYR A 610 -4.07 -37.11 -2.36
N LYS A 611 -3.82 -36.62 -3.57
CA LYS A 611 -4.08 -37.40 -4.80
C LYS A 611 -3.18 -38.61 -4.96
N MET A 612 -1.89 -38.49 -4.64
CA MET A 612 -0.97 -39.62 -4.72
C MET A 612 -1.34 -40.74 -3.74
N ARG A 613 -1.91 -40.39 -2.58
CA ARG A 613 -2.44 -41.37 -1.62
C ARG A 613 -3.73 -42.05 -2.08
N HIS A 614 -4.50 -41.44 -2.98
CA HIS A 614 -5.83 -41.92 -3.39
C HIS A 614 -5.93 -42.36 -4.87
N ALA A 615 -4.82 -42.39 -5.62
CA ALA A 615 -4.72 -42.90 -6.99
C ALA A 615 -5.69 -42.27 -8.02
N GLU A 616 -5.94 -40.96 -7.94
CA GLU A 616 -6.79 -40.22 -8.90
C GLU A 616 -6.02 -39.72 -10.15
N SER A 617 -6.71 -39.54 -11.28
CA SER A 617 -6.11 -39.26 -12.60
C SER A 617 -5.55 -37.83 -12.80
N ASP A 618 -4.57 -37.69 -13.70
CA ASP A 618 -3.79 -36.47 -13.99
C ASP A 618 -4.61 -35.30 -14.56
N VAL A 619 -5.73 -35.57 -15.25
CA VAL A 619 -6.66 -34.52 -15.74
C VAL A 619 -7.17 -33.65 -14.59
N THR A 620 -7.32 -34.23 -13.41
CA THR A 620 -7.73 -33.55 -12.18
C THR A 620 -6.65 -32.59 -11.68
N LEU A 621 -5.37 -32.79 -12.02
CA LEU A 621 -4.21 -32.01 -11.57
C LEU A 621 -4.10 -30.66 -12.30
N ALA A 622 -4.42 -30.62 -13.59
CA ALA A 622 -4.52 -29.36 -14.34
C ALA A 622 -5.69 -28.49 -13.82
N VAL A 623 -6.80 -29.12 -13.44
CA VAL A 623 -7.98 -28.46 -12.87
C VAL A 623 -7.72 -27.91 -11.46
N LEU A 624 -7.05 -28.67 -10.58
CA LEU A 624 -6.76 -28.23 -9.21
C LEU A 624 -5.55 -27.29 -9.10
N SER A 625 -4.52 -27.42 -9.95
CA SER A 625 -3.36 -26.52 -9.90
C SER A 625 -3.59 -25.20 -10.63
N GLY A 626 -4.60 -25.14 -11.50
CA GLY A 626 -4.97 -23.96 -12.27
C GLY A 626 -3.89 -23.47 -13.24
N HIS A 627 -2.82 -24.24 -13.48
CA HIS A 627 -1.75 -23.87 -14.39
C HIS A 627 -2.04 -24.38 -15.82
N LYS A 628 -1.91 -23.49 -16.82
CA LYS A 628 -2.06 -23.83 -18.25
C LYS A 628 -0.96 -24.73 -18.80
N ASN A 629 0.17 -24.83 -18.09
CA ASN A 629 1.33 -25.60 -18.53
C ASN A 629 1.84 -26.44 -17.36
N ILE A 630 1.81 -27.75 -17.53
CA ILE A 630 2.00 -28.74 -16.46
C ILE A 630 3.47 -28.85 -16.05
N ASN A 631 4.41 -28.44 -16.92
CA ASN A 631 5.85 -28.39 -16.68
C ASN A 631 6.26 -27.54 -15.46
N THR A 632 5.50 -26.50 -15.10
CA THR A 632 5.82 -25.63 -13.94
C THR A 632 5.40 -26.27 -12.61
N THR A 633 4.45 -27.21 -12.65
CA THR A 633 3.96 -27.95 -11.47
C THR A 633 4.74 -29.26 -11.30
N GLN A 634 5.11 -29.92 -12.40
CA GLN A 634 5.72 -31.25 -12.36
C GLN A 634 7.20 -31.26 -11.98
N ASN A 635 8.02 -30.36 -12.53
CA ASN A 635 9.48 -30.41 -12.28
C ASN A 635 9.90 -29.96 -10.88
N HIS A 636 9.02 -29.25 -10.15
CA HIS A 636 9.40 -28.58 -8.90
C HIS A 636 8.86 -29.26 -7.63
N TYR A 637 7.72 -29.95 -7.72
CA TYR A 637 7.11 -30.60 -6.55
C TYR A 637 7.26 -32.12 -6.54
N ILE A 638 7.43 -32.75 -7.72
CA ILE A 638 7.39 -34.21 -7.85
C ILE A 638 8.71 -34.86 -7.39
N GLU A 639 9.87 -34.28 -7.72
CA GLU A 639 11.13 -35.01 -7.55
C GLU A 639 11.56 -35.15 -6.08
N ILE A 640 11.43 -34.10 -5.27
CA ILE A 640 11.83 -34.12 -3.84
C ILE A 640 10.86 -34.96 -2.99
N GLU A 641 9.56 -34.99 -3.34
CA GLU A 641 8.56 -35.73 -2.55
C GLU A 641 8.31 -37.16 -3.06
N LEU A 642 8.54 -37.47 -4.33
CA LEU A 642 8.47 -38.85 -4.83
C LEU A 642 9.59 -39.71 -4.22
N THR A 643 10.82 -39.18 -4.13
CA THR A 643 11.93 -39.86 -3.44
C THR A 643 11.57 -40.11 -1.98
N LYS A 644 11.18 -39.07 -1.23
CA LYS A 644 10.78 -39.20 0.18
C LYS A 644 9.60 -40.15 0.38
N MET A 645 8.63 -40.14 -0.53
CA MET A 645 7.47 -41.03 -0.48
C MET A 645 7.91 -42.48 -0.67
N LEU A 646 8.68 -42.80 -1.71
CA LEU A 646 9.13 -44.16 -1.99
C LEU A 646 10.05 -44.67 -0.87
N GLU A 647 10.96 -43.83 -0.40
CA GLU A 647 11.83 -44.10 0.75
C GLU A 647 11.02 -44.42 2.02
N SER A 648 9.98 -43.64 2.30
CA SER A 648 9.10 -43.86 3.47
C SER A 648 8.21 -45.09 3.30
N THR A 649 7.66 -45.29 2.10
CA THR A 649 6.71 -46.38 1.79
C THR A 649 7.39 -47.73 1.86
N TYR A 650 8.62 -47.82 1.37
CA TYR A 650 9.39 -49.04 1.34
C TYR A 650 10.48 -49.08 2.42
N GLY A 651 10.56 -48.09 3.32
CA GLY A 651 11.52 -48.11 4.43
C GLY A 651 12.99 -48.24 3.99
N ILE A 652 13.38 -47.58 2.90
CA ILE A 652 14.75 -47.57 2.37
C ILE A 652 15.24 -46.14 2.13
N ILE A 653 16.54 -45.97 1.97
CA ILE A 653 17.13 -44.74 1.41
C ILE A 653 17.61 -45.09 0.01
N ILE A 654 17.11 -44.40 -1.03
CA ILE A 654 17.43 -44.71 -2.43
C ILE A 654 18.85 -44.24 -2.76
N GLY A 655 19.20 -43.00 -2.38
CA GLY A 655 20.54 -42.42 -2.65
C GLY A 655 20.83 -42.19 -4.15
N ASP A 656 22.10 -42.00 -4.51
CA ASP A 656 22.55 -41.80 -5.90
C ASP A 656 22.71 -43.15 -6.62
N VAL A 657 21.59 -43.77 -7.01
CA VAL A 657 21.58 -45.00 -7.80
C VAL A 657 21.47 -44.66 -9.28
N THR A 658 22.50 -45.01 -10.05
CA THR A 658 22.50 -44.85 -11.52
C THR A 658 21.78 -46.02 -12.18
N ILE A 659 20.67 -45.76 -12.86
CA ILE A 659 20.01 -46.75 -13.72
C ILE A 659 20.71 -46.81 -15.09
N THR A 660 21.00 -48.02 -15.59
CA THR A 660 21.73 -48.23 -16.85
C THR A 660 20.83 -48.66 -18.00
N GLY A 661 19.70 -49.30 -17.69
CA GLY A 661 18.70 -49.74 -18.66
C GLY A 661 17.79 -48.60 -19.12
N GLU A 662 17.15 -48.81 -20.27
CA GLU A 662 16.33 -47.81 -20.93
C GLU A 662 14.86 -47.93 -20.52
N ILE A 663 14.22 -46.80 -20.19
CA ILE A 663 12.78 -46.75 -19.95
C ILE A 663 12.16 -46.03 -21.15
N VAL A 664 11.33 -46.71 -21.93
CA VAL A 664 10.66 -46.17 -23.12
C VAL A 664 9.16 -46.17 -22.97
N ASP A 665 8.52 -45.41 -23.85
CA ASP A 665 7.08 -45.24 -23.90
C ASP A 665 6.38 -46.40 -24.62
N ILE A 666 6.93 -46.73 -25.79
CA ILE A 666 6.54 -47.89 -26.62
C ILE A 666 7.83 -48.58 -27.08
N ILE A 667 7.85 -49.91 -27.03
CA ILE A 667 8.96 -50.68 -27.61
C ILE A 667 8.70 -50.81 -29.11
N GLU A 668 9.46 -50.06 -29.92
CA GLU A 668 9.27 -50.01 -31.39
C GLU A 668 9.46 -51.37 -32.06
N ASN A 669 10.37 -52.19 -31.54
CA ASN A 669 10.63 -53.53 -32.05
C ASN A 669 9.74 -54.57 -31.35
N LYS A 670 8.60 -54.87 -31.97
CA LYS A 670 7.64 -55.88 -31.49
C LYS A 670 8.20 -57.29 -31.36
N HIS A 671 9.35 -57.61 -31.99
CA HIS A 671 10.02 -58.89 -31.77
C HIS A 671 10.61 -59.03 -30.37
N ILE A 672 10.79 -57.93 -29.63
CA ILE A 672 11.30 -57.93 -28.25
C ILE A 672 10.17 -58.01 -27.22
N GLU A 673 8.95 -57.57 -27.57
CA GLU A 673 7.78 -57.56 -26.67
C GLU A 673 7.11 -58.95 -26.62
N ASN A 674 7.85 -59.97 -26.19
CA ASN A 674 7.31 -61.32 -26.02
C ASN A 674 7.94 -62.04 -24.81
N ALA A 675 7.34 -63.17 -24.42
CA ALA A 675 7.76 -63.93 -23.25
C ALA A 675 9.22 -64.44 -23.31
N ALA A 676 9.77 -64.69 -24.49
CA ALA A 676 11.14 -65.18 -24.64
C ALA A 676 12.20 -64.12 -24.32
N HIS A 677 11.85 -62.84 -24.41
CA HIS A 677 12.73 -61.72 -24.06
C HIS A 677 12.45 -61.13 -22.67
N SER A 678 11.42 -61.61 -21.96
CA SER A 678 11.06 -61.09 -20.64
C SER A 678 12.10 -61.49 -19.59
N VAL A 679 12.50 -60.52 -18.76
CA VAL A 679 13.53 -60.69 -17.73
C VAL A 679 13.08 -60.07 -16.40
N GLU A 680 13.75 -60.44 -15.30
CA GLU A 680 13.55 -59.86 -13.97
C GLU A 680 12.07 -59.86 -13.52
N HIS A 681 11.45 -61.04 -13.49
CA HIS A 681 10.06 -61.23 -13.06
C HIS A 681 9.03 -60.36 -13.82
N ASN A 682 9.22 -60.21 -15.14
CA ASN A 682 8.43 -59.33 -16.02
C ASN A 682 8.59 -57.83 -15.75
N CYS A 683 9.67 -57.40 -15.08
CA CYS A 683 9.97 -55.97 -14.93
C CYS A 683 10.44 -55.31 -16.25
N GLY A 684 10.81 -56.09 -17.27
CA GLY A 684 11.11 -55.57 -18.60
C GLY A 684 11.57 -56.66 -19.56
N TYR A 685 12.24 -56.24 -20.63
CA TYR A 685 12.73 -57.11 -21.71
C TYR A 685 14.22 -56.91 -21.97
N CYS A 686 14.85 -57.94 -22.56
CA CYS A 686 16.21 -57.86 -23.09
C CYS A 686 16.20 -57.52 -24.58
N LYS A 687 16.99 -56.51 -24.98
CA LYS A 687 17.16 -56.11 -26.39
C LYS A 687 17.89 -57.15 -27.26
N GLN A 688 18.59 -58.11 -26.65
CA GLN A 688 19.40 -59.11 -27.36
C GLN A 688 18.68 -60.47 -27.38
N ASP A 689 18.79 -61.19 -28.49
CA ASP A 689 18.25 -62.56 -28.62
C ASP A 689 19.00 -63.59 -27.73
N ARG A 690 20.24 -63.28 -27.36
CA ARG A 690 21.09 -64.11 -26.51
C ARG A 690 21.89 -63.24 -25.56
N CYS A 691 21.91 -63.62 -24.28
CA CYS A 691 22.69 -62.91 -23.26
C CYS A 691 24.18 -63.08 -23.52
N SER A 692 24.91 -61.96 -23.59
CA SER A 692 26.37 -61.91 -23.73
C SER A 692 27.10 -61.76 -22.38
N ILE A 693 26.35 -61.62 -21.29
CA ILE A 693 26.87 -61.46 -19.92
C ILE A 693 27.02 -62.85 -19.28
N LEU A 694 28.26 -63.23 -18.95
CA LEU A 694 28.62 -64.55 -18.40
C LEU A 694 28.65 -64.58 -16.86
N ASN A 695 28.38 -63.45 -16.19
CA ASN A 695 28.30 -63.36 -14.73
C ASN A 695 26.83 -63.23 -14.26
N SER A 696 26.59 -63.42 -12.96
CA SER A 696 25.25 -63.37 -12.35
C SER A 696 24.74 -61.94 -12.11
N LEU A 697 25.13 -60.98 -12.95
CA LEU A 697 24.69 -59.59 -12.81
C LEU A 697 23.21 -59.46 -13.17
N SER A 698 22.42 -58.77 -12.34
CA SER A 698 21.01 -58.50 -12.60
C SER A 698 20.82 -57.79 -13.94
N CYS A 699 19.75 -58.14 -14.68
CA CYS A 699 19.44 -57.48 -15.94
C CYS A 699 19.14 -55.99 -15.74
N LEU A 700 18.67 -55.57 -14.55
CA LEU A 700 18.46 -54.14 -14.23
C LEU A 700 19.75 -53.31 -14.29
N MET A 701 20.93 -53.94 -14.17
CA MET A 701 22.23 -53.28 -14.30
C MET A 701 22.83 -53.37 -15.73
N CYS A 702 22.07 -53.91 -16.68
CA CYS A 702 22.51 -54.10 -18.06
C CYS A 702 22.00 -52.97 -18.98
N CYS A 703 22.85 -52.50 -19.89
CA CYS A 703 22.45 -51.53 -20.93
C CYS A 703 21.47 -52.09 -21.98
N SER A 704 21.36 -53.42 -22.07
CA SER A 704 20.41 -54.11 -22.94
C SER A 704 19.03 -54.28 -22.31
N PHE A 705 18.84 -53.88 -21.06
CA PHE A 705 17.52 -53.89 -20.42
C PHE A 705 16.67 -52.73 -20.93
N ILE A 706 15.42 -53.03 -21.26
CA ILE A 706 14.42 -52.05 -21.67
C ILE A 706 13.10 -52.32 -20.94
N THR A 707 12.46 -51.27 -20.44
CA THR A 707 11.15 -51.37 -19.78
C THR A 707 10.22 -50.22 -20.18
N THR A 708 8.95 -50.30 -19.78
CA THR A 708 7.92 -49.30 -20.09
C THR A 708 7.12 -48.90 -18.87
N VAL A 709 6.37 -47.81 -18.99
CA VAL A 709 5.49 -47.31 -17.92
C VAL A 709 4.43 -48.31 -17.45
N ASN A 710 4.09 -49.30 -18.30
CA ASN A 710 3.10 -50.33 -17.98
C ASN A 710 3.64 -51.39 -17.00
N HIS A 711 4.95 -51.51 -16.87
CA HIS A 711 5.57 -52.51 -15.99
C HIS A 711 5.68 -52.07 -14.52
N ALA A 712 5.17 -50.88 -14.17
CA ALA A 712 5.25 -50.32 -12.82
C ALA A 712 4.73 -51.27 -11.72
N GLN A 713 3.71 -52.09 -12.01
CA GLN A 713 3.18 -53.04 -11.04
C GLN A 713 4.16 -54.19 -10.74
N TYR A 714 4.84 -54.72 -11.76
CA TYR A 714 5.84 -55.79 -11.57
C TYR A 714 7.02 -55.35 -10.70
N PHE A 715 7.42 -54.07 -10.79
CA PHE A 715 8.41 -53.50 -9.88
C PHE A 715 7.90 -53.44 -8.42
N ARG A 716 6.63 -53.07 -8.19
CA ARG A 716 6.02 -53.07 -6.84
C ARG A 716 5.94 -54.48 -6.26
N ASP A 717 5.56 -55.44 -7.09
CA ASP A 717 5.44 -56.84 -6.69
C ASP A 717 6.83 -57.42 -6.34
N SER A 718 7.85 -57.11 -7.14
CA SER A 718 9.23 -57.52 -6.87
C SER A 718 9.80 -56.88 -5.60
N ILE A 719 9.53 -55.60 -5.35
CA ILE A 719 9.92 -54.94 -4.08
C ILE A 719 9.25 -55.62 -2.89
N SER A 720 7.97 -55.98 -3.02
CA SER A 720 7.22 -56.68 -1.96
C SER A 720 7.78 -58.08 -1.69
N GLN A 721 8.23 -58.79 -2.73
CA GLN A 721 8.91 -60.08 -2.58
C GLN A 721 10.26 -59.94 -1.88
N ILE A 722 11.05 -58.92 -2.24
CA ILE A 722 12.33 -58.64 -1.56
C ILE A 722 12.10 -58.29 -0.09
N ASP A 723 11.04 -57.56 0.23
CA ASP A 723 10.65 -57.25 1.61
C ASP A 723 10.36 -58.49 2.46
N ILE A 724 9.82 -59.55 1.85
CA ILE A 724 9.63 -60.84 2.50
C ILE A 724 10.96 -61.59 2.63
N MET A 725 11.90 -61.44 1.69
CA MET A 725 13.19 -62.13 1.69
C MET A 725 14.18 -61.56 2.72
N ILE A 726 14.22 -60.24 2.92
CA ILE A 726 15.15 -59.55 3.84
C ILE A 726 15.14 -60.14 5.28
N PRO A 727 13.99 -60.31 5.96
CA PRO A 727 13.97 -60.87 7.31
C PRO A 727 14.36 -62.35 7.36
N ASN A 728 14.19 -63.08 6.24
CA ASN A 728 14.43 -64.52 6.14
C ASN A 728 15.86 -64.88 5.68
N ALA A 729 16.68 -63.89 5.33
CA ALA A 729 18.06 -64.12 4.91
C ALA A 729 18.97 -64.54 6.08
N LEU A 730 19.80 -65.56 5.84
CA LEU A 730 20.59 -66.26 6.88
C LEU A 730 21.80 -65.47 7.34
N THR A 731 22.44 -64.70 6.45
CA THR A 731 23.63 -63.90 6.78
C THR A 731 23.36 -62.40 6.65
N GLN A 732 24.15 -61.58 7.35
CA GLN A 732 24.03 -60.12 7.24
C GLN A 732 24.42 -59.63 5.83
N HIS A 733 25.37 -60.30 5.18
CA HIS A 733 25.76 -60.00 3.80
C HIS A 733 24.58 -60.15 2.83
N ASP A 734 23.82 -61.25 2.94
CA ASP A 734 22.64 -61.48 2.09
C ASP A 734 21.54 -60.42 2.33
N LYS A 735 21.40 -59.93 3.57
CA LYS A 735 20.46 -58.84 3.90
C LYS A 735 20.89 -57.53 3.23
N ASP A 736 22.16 -57.20 3.30
CA ASP A 736 22.71 -55.99 2.70
C ASP A 736 22.59 -56.02 1.17
N ASP A 737 22.83 -57.18 0.55
CA ASP A 737 22.62 -57.42 -0.89
C ASP A 737 21.15 -57.24 -1.28
N LEU A 738 20.21 -57.84 -0.54
CA LEU A 738 18.77 -57.70 -0.79
C LEU A 738 18.29 -56.25 -0.63
N VAL A 739 18.83 -55.50 0.35
CA VAL A 739 18.55 -54.07 0.51
C VAL A 739 19.08 -53.26 -0.68
N ASN A 740 20.26 -53.58 -1.20
CA ASN A 740 20.79 -52.92 -2.39
C ASN A 740 19.99 -53.25 -3.65
N ILE A 741 19.55 -54.49 -3.82
CA ILE A 741 18.63 -54.88 -4.89
C ILE A 741 17.32 -54.08 -4.75
N LYS A 742 16.75 -54.00 -3.54
CA LYS A 742 15.54 -53.23 -3.26
C LYS A 742 15.69 -51.75 -3.64
N ARG A 743 16.84 -51.14 -3.35
CA ARG A 743 17.16 -49.75 -3.77
C ARG A 743 17.13 -49.58 -5.28
N LEU A 744 17.75 -50.51 -6.02
CA LEU A 744 17.76 -50.48 -7.48
C LEU A 744 16.35 -50.59 -8.07
N TYR A 745 15.52 -51.52 -7.55
CA TYR A 745 14.12 -51.64 -7.96
C TYR A 745 13.30 -50.37 -7.65
N CYS A 746 13.54 -49.74 -6.50
CA CYS A 746 12.88 -48.47 -6.16
C CYS A 746 13.34 -47.30 -7.04
N ALA A 747 14.62 -47.25 -7.44
CA ALA A 747 15.14 -46.26 -8.38
C ALA A 747 14.49 -46.40 -9.77
N TYR A 748 14.34 -47.63 -10.26
CA TYR A 748 13.59 -47.90 -11.50
C TYR A 748 12.11 -47.52 -11.39
N LEU A 749 11.45 -47.88 -10.29
CA LEU A 749 10.06 -47.50 -10.05
C LEU A 749 9.89 -45.97 -10.00
N MET A 750 10.83 -45.25 -9.41
CA MET A 750 10.84 -43.78 -9.37
C MET A 750 10.87 -43.19 -10.78
N GLU A 751 11.81 -43.64 -11.63
CA GLU A 751 11.96 -43.13 -12.99
C GLU A 751 10.77 -43.53 -13.89
N ILE A 752 10.21 -44.72 -13.70
CA ILE A 752 8.96 -45.15 -14.35
C ILE A 752 7.79 -44.25 -13.97
N LEU A 753 7.65 -43.89 -12.68
CA LEU A 753 6.58 -43.01 -12.21
C LEU A 753 6.76 -41.57 -12.70
N LYS A 754 8.01 -41.06 -12.76
CA LYS A 754 8.33 -39.78 -13.40
C LYS A 754 7.89 -39.77 -14.87
N LYS A 755 8.22 -40.82 -15.62
CA LYS A 755 7.91 -40.94 -17.04
C LYS A 755 6.41 -41.17 -17.32
N LYS A 756 5.73 -41.97 -16.50
CA LYS A 756 4.26 -42.13 -16.54
C LYS A 756 3.53 -40.81 -16.27
N GLY A 757 4.06 -39.98 -15.37
CA GLY A 757 3.55 -38.63 -15.13
C GLY A 757 3.78 -37.65 -16.28
N ALA A 758 4.80 -37.87 -17.13
CA ALA A 758 5.03 -37.08 -18.34
C ALA A 758 4.09 -37.49 -19.50
N HIS A 759 3.71 -38.77 -19.56
CA HIS A 759 2.97 -39.34 -20.69
C HIS A 759 1.47 -39.06 -20.69
N ASN A 760 0.86 -38.85 -19.53
CA ASN A 760 -0.55 -38.48 -19.41
C ASN A 760 -0.82 -36.99 -19.71
N ASN A 761 0.19 -36.24 -20.19
CA ASN A 761 0.16 -34.81 -20.49
C ASN A 761 0.42 -34.45 -21.97
N GLU A 762 0.59 -35.44 -22.84
CA GLU A 762 0.38 -35.31 -24.29
C GLU A 762 -1.06 -35.68 -24.62
#